data_AF-A0A8D8K8D9-F1
#
_entry.id   AF-A0A8D8K8D9-F1
#
_cell.length_a   1.000
_cell.length_b   1.000
_cell.length_c   1.000
_cell.angle_alpha   90.00
_cell.angle_beta   90.00
_cell.angle_gamma   90.00
#
_symmetry.space_group_name_H-M   'P 1'
#
loop_
_entity.id
_entity.type
_entity.pdbx_description
1 polymer ?
#
loop_
_entity_poly.entity_id
_entity_poly.type
_entity_poly.pdbx_seq_one_letter_code
_entity_poly.pdbx_strand_id
1 'polypeptide(L)'
;LGRTDMVDLFLGTFSLEDLVATIQGCNEDKSLHEVVFNALSDVLVQRLKSETVNEAIKTKICQDFPKLIDLGSVQVLYNTLETLTILLAQPATLKEETFDAFREVINRCYREILIYRKSDHFMKLMARFVRALVAPVREGDTEENQNNAWLKEVVNEYCGMFLDQAVTIGGLAILLFEKLLQLPVAALLDWNPFARFLLVGLLLGEGQKREQRIEDEFCAAKALTTPLFTPPTQLQSDARVRVMCVLFLYRLASTNHPDATLFLLKLERMLIERFQQISKAKERYYADSQTHRHKLRIVQALCVLLKLTGTHPYPLLEVVLYETNQPNINYLIELILADSSIDTLTIINSLRADKVKVSGVQSVFVVLWLRCCKTNYLDVEYINFLLPWTMAQNFSTRLYAQITIAKLIEKFYDKPEAGPFGNIHAAINSYLKQGNVEKNLEKCMKDFRFNRVFDYANLLTLENVFHNIPRVSGMAAEDVVGTRVLGECFASLQLERVNLGEAIEFGELAVEKRESLFLSSGFGGADHIQKKIVPLKAVEPGRELLGDLPERLRLRKKKEDGLIVVASLVDRAPNLGGLARSSEIFGVRQYVVGSLKDVESKEFQALSMTAEKWLNVAELKSFQLVDYLREMKAKGYAIVGAEQTTGSRPIQQIQFPARAVLVLGHEKEGLPAHIISQLDIVAEIPQFGVVRSLNVHVTGAIFMWEYARQHLVGVEGS
;
A
#
# COMPACT_ATOMS: atom_id res chain seq x y z
N LEU A 1 31.64 -44.81 -36.82
CA LEU A 1 31.35 -44.45 -35.42
C LEU A 1 29.93 -43.94 -35.36
N GLY A 2 29.10 -44.43 -34.44
CA GLY A 2 27.83 -43.79 -34.16
C GLY A 2 28.05 -42.33 -33.75
N ARG A 3 27.01 -41.48 -33.79
CA ARG A 3 27.13 -40.09 -33.29
C ARG A 3 27.67 -40.05 -31.86
N THR A 4 27.33 -41.04 -31.04
CA THR A 4 27.80 -41.20 -29.66
C THR A 4 29.29 -41.54 -29.55
N ASP A 5 29.80 -42.48 -30.35
CA ASP A 5 31.21 -42.89 -30.28
C ASP A 5 32.18 -41.79 -30.73
N MET A 6 31.74 -40.90 -31.63
CA MET A 6 32.55 -39.74 -32.03
C MET A 6 32.67 -38.69 -30.92
N VAL A 7 31.67 -38.56 -30.05
CA VAL A 7 31.68 -37.61 -28.93
C VAL A 7 32.59 -38.09 -27.82
N ASP A 8 32.58 -39.39 -27.52
CA ASP A 8 33.44 -39.97 -26.50
C ASP A 8 34.91 -39.95 -26.95
N LEU A 9 35.16 -40.22 -28.24
CA LEU A 9 36.49 -40.02 -28.82
C LEU A 9 36.89 -38.55 -28.74
N PHE A 10 36.01 -37.61 -29.07
CA PHE A 10 36.30 -36.17 -29.02
C PHE A 10 36.61 -35.68 -27.59
N LEU A 11 35.76 -36.00 -26.62
CA LEU A 11 35.93 -35.62 -25.20
C LEU A 11 37.10 -36.35 -24.53
N GLY A 12 37.43 -37.56 -24.97
CA GLY A 12 38.56 -38.34 -24.49
C GLY A 12 39.90 -37.94 -25.09
N THR A 13 39.92 -37.40 -26.32
CA THR A 13 41.16 -37.15 -27.09
C THR A 13 41.56 -35.67 -27.11
N PHE A 14 40.62 -34.74 -27.00
CA PHE A 14 40.90 -33.30 -27.05
C PHE A 14 40.50 -32.61 -25.73
N SER A 15 41.30 -31.64 -25.28
CA SER A 15 40.85 -30.68 -24.28
C SER A 15 40.04 -29.58 -24.98
N LEU A 16 39.02 -29.03 -24.31
CA LEU A 16 38.26 -27.93 -24.89
C LEU A 16 39.16 -26.68 -25.07
N GLU A 17 40.23 -26.55 -24.28
CA GLU A 17 41.25 -25.52 -24.45
C GLU A 17 42.00 -25.65 -25.79
N ASP A 18 42.43 -26.85 -26.16
CA ASP A 18 43.10 -27.08 -27.44
C ASP A 18 42.16 -26.78 -28.61
N LEU A 19 40.89 -27.14 -28.46
CA LEU A 19 39.88 -26.89 -29.49
C LEU A 19 39.59 -25.40 -29.65
N VAL A 20 39.39 -24.70 -28.53
CA VAL A 20 39.18 -23.25 -28.51
C VAL A 20 40.39 -22.52 -29.07
N ALA A 21 41.61 -22.90 -28.67
CA ALA A 21 42.85 -22.32 -29.18
C ALA A 21 43.05 -22.58 -30.68
N THR A 22 42.69 -23.77 -31.16
CA THR A 22 42.74 -24.11 -32.59
C THR A 22 41.71 -23.29 -33.39
N ILE A 23 40.48 -23.18 -32.90
CA ILE A 23 39.42 -22.40 -33.57
C ILE A 23 39.79 -20.91 -33.59
N GLN A 24 40.25 -20.36 -32.47
CA GLN A 24 40.69 -18.97 -32.36
C GLN A 24 41.97 -18.68 -33.17
N GLY A 25 42.87 -19.66 -33.32
CA GLY A 25 44.09 -19.53 -34.09
C GLY A 25 43.92 -19.71 -35.60
N CYS A 26 42.85 -20.39 -36.05
CA CYS A 26 42.61 -20.69 -37.45
C CYS A 26 41.62 -19.76 -38.16
N ASN A 27 40.83 -18.94 -37.46
CA ASN A 27 39.82 -18.09 -38.08
C ASN A 27 39.75 -16.68 -37.47
N GLU A 28 39.90 -15.65 -38.31
CA GLU A 28 39.65 -14.25 -37.94
C GLU A 28 38.14 -13.90 -37.93
N ASP A 29 37.30 -14.73 -38.58
CA ASP A 29 35.87 -14.49 -38.73
C ASP A 29 35.06 -15.04 -37.53
N LYS A 30 34.62 -14.12 -36.67
CA LYS A 30 33.85 -14.42 -35.44
C LYS A 30 32.51 -15.11 -35.70
N SER A 31 31.96 -15.05 -36.91
CA SER A 31 30.67 -15.66 -37.25
C SER A 31 30.72 -17.20 -37.28
N LEU A 32 31.85 -17.77 -37.69
CA LEU A 32 32.08 -19.23 -37.71
C LEU A 32 32.24 -19.81 -36.31
N HIS A 33 32.78 -19.03 -35.37
CA HIS A 33 32.92 -19.43 -33.98
C HIS A 33 31.55 -19.77 -33.37
N GLU A 34 30.56 -18.92 -33.65
CA GLU A 34 29.20 -19.10 -33.14
C GLU A 34 28.57 -20.43 -33.60
N VAL A 35 28.72 -20.78 -34.88
CA VAL A 35 28.18 -22.02 -35.45
C VAL A 35 28.83 -23.25 -34.83
N VAL A 36 30.16 -23.22 -34.67
CA VAL A 36 30.93 -24.35 -34.12
C VAL A 36 30.62 -24.54 -32.63
N PHE A 37 30.59 -23.47 -31.84
CA PHE A 37 30.27 -23.57 -30.40
C PHE A 37 28.81 -23.98 -30.15
N ASN A 38 27.87 -23.54 -30.99
CA ASN A 38 26.49 -24.01 -30.93
C ASN A 38 26.41 -25.53 -31.20
N ALA A 39 27.04 -26.00 -32.28
CA ALA A 39 27.05 -27.42 -32.62
C ALA A 39 27.71 -28.28 -31.52
N LEU A 40 28.82 -27.81 -30.93
CA LEU A 40 29.48 -28.49 -29.81
C LEU A 40 28.56 -28.58 -28.59
N SER A 41 27.89 -27.48 -28.21
CA SER A 41 26.97 -27.49 -27.08
C SER A 41 25.75 -28.40 -27.30
N ASP A 42 25.19 -28.46 -28.52
CA ASP A 42 24.09 -29.37 -28.88
C ASP A 42 24.50 -30.84 -28.75
N VAL A 43 25.70 -31.17 -29.23
CA VAL A 43 26.25 -32.52 -29.19
C VAL A 43 26.46 -32.98 -27.74
N LEU A 44 26.96 -32.10 -26.86
CA LEU A 44 27.10 -32.37 -25.43
C LEU A 44 25.76 -32.62 -24.75
N VAL A 45 24.75 -31.79 -25.03
CA VAL A 45 23.38 -31.96 -24.49
C VAL A 45 22.78 -33.30 -24.95
N GLN A 46 22.92 -33.65 -26.23
CA GLN A 46 22.37 -34.92 -26.76
C GLN A 46 23.03 -36.14 -26.12
N ARG A 47 24.35 -36.10 -25.89
CA ARG A 47 25.09 -37.17 -25.22
C ARG A 47 24.61 -37.40 -23.79
N LEU A 48 24.36 -36.32 -23.04
CA LEU A 48 23.85 -36.39 -21.67
C LEU A 48 22.40 -36.88 -21.58
N LYS A 49 21.61 -36.69 -22.65
CA LYS A 49 20.24 -37.22 -22.74
C LYS A 49 20.20 -38.72 -23.06
N SER A 50 21.21 -39.26 -23.75
CA SER A 50 21.18 -40.63 -24.26
C SER A 50 21.73 -41.69 -23.30
N GLU A 51 22.71 -41.37 -22.45
CA GLU A 51 23.31 -42.33 -21.50
C GLU A 51 23.78 -41.67 -20.19
N THR A 52 23.92 -42.46 -19.12
CA THR A 52 24.53 -42.04 -17.85
C THR A 52 26.04 -41.87 -18.00
N VAL A 53 26.53 -40.65 -17.82
CA VAL A 53 27.92 -40.26 -18.03
C VAL A 53 28.74 -40.41 -16.73
N ASN A 54 30.02 -40.80 -16.85
CA ASN A 54 30.94 -40.98 -15.72
C ASN A 54 31.32 -39.62 -15.06
N GLU A 55 31.59 -39.61 -13.74
CA GLU A 55 31.88 -38.40 -12.95
C GLU A 55 33.04 -37.57 -13.49
N ALA A 56 34.13 -38.21 -13.96
CA ALA A 56 35.26 -37.49 -14.54
C ALA A 56 34.87 -36.65 -15.77
N ILE A 57 33.90 -37.13 -16.54
CA ILE A 57 33.38 -36.41 -17.72
C ILE A 57 32.44 -35.30 -17.25
N LYS A 58 31.64 -35.49 -16.20
CA LYS A 58 30.80 -34.42 -15.63
C LYS A 58 31.63 -33.23 -15.12
N THR A 59 32.71 -33.49 -14.38
CA THR A 59 33.60 -32.44 -13.88
C THR A 59 34.29 -31.70 -15.04
N LYS A 60 34.78 -32.43 -16.05
CA LYS A 60 35.40 -31.83 -17.24
C LYS A 60 34.41 -30.95 -18.01
N ILE A 61 33.19 -31.45 -18.24
CA ILE A 61 32.11 -30.70 -18.87
C ILE A 61 31.81 -29.39 -18.11
N CYS A 62 31.76 -29.43 -16.77
CA CYS A 62 31.49 -28.23 -15.96
C CYS A 62 32.65 -27.22 -15.98
N GLN A 63 33.90 -27.67 -16.06
CA GLN A 63 35.06 -26.77 -16.20
C GLN A 63 35.13 -26.09 -17.58
N ASP A 64 34.59 -26.74 -18.60
CA ASP A 64 34.61 -26.29 -19.99
C ASP A 64 33.47 -25.30 -20.32
N PHE A 65 32.32 -25.40 -19.64
CA PHE A 65 31.14 -24.56 -19.91
C PHE A 65 31.33 -23.05 -19.71
N PRO A 66 32.02 -22.54 -18.66
CA PRO A 66 32.22 -21.11 -18.51
C PRO A 66 32.93 -20.48 -19.72
N LYS A 67 33.90 -21.21 -20.30
CA LYS A 67 34.62 -20.79 -21.51
C LYS A 67 33.73 -20.82 -22.76
N LEU A 68 32.86 -21.82 -22.87
CA LEU A 68 31.87 -21.89 -23.96
C LEU A 68 30.86 -20.74 -23.88
N ILE A 69 30.47 -20.33 -22.66
CA ILE A 69 29.58 -19.19 -22.45
C ILE A 69 30.25 -17.88 -22.91
N ASP A 70 31.56 -17.71 -22.67
CA ASP A 70 32.30 -16.50 -23.07
C ASP A 70 32.40 -16.33 -24.60
N LEU A 71 32.35 -17.43 -25.34
CA LEU A 71 32.59 -17.47 -26.78
C LEU A 71 31.34 -17.75 -27.61
N GLY A 72 30.28 -18.25 -26.97
CA GLY A 72 29.04 -18.70 -27.60
C GLY A 72 27.96 -17.63 -27.66
N SER A 73 26.93 -17.86 -28.48
CA SER A 73 25.74 -17.01 -28.51
C SER A 73 24.64 -17.49 -27.57
N VAL A 74 23.47 -16.84 -27.61
CA VAL A 74 22.30 -17.16 -26.79
C VAL A 74 21.95 -18.65 -26.80
N GLN A 75 22.19 -19.35 -27.91
CA GLN A 75 21.93 -20.78 -28.05
C GLN A 75 22.85 -21.64 -27.17
N VAL A 76 24.14 -21.28 -27.03
CA VAL A 76 25.04 -21.94 -26.07
C VAL A 76 24.52 -21.80 -24.65
N LEU A 77 23.98 -20.64 -24.29
CA LEU A 77 23.39 -20.42 -22.96
C LEU A 77 22.15 -21.30 -22.76
N TYR A 78 21.27 -21.41 -23.75
CA TYR A 78 20.12 -22.33 -23.71
C TYR A 78 20.53 -23.78 -23.49
N ASN A 79 21.57 -24.22 -24.19
CA ASN A 79 22.09 -25.58 -24.12
C ASN A 79 22.80 -25.85 -22.79
N THR A 80 23.55 -24.88 -22.29
CA THR A 80 24.22 -24.98 -20.99
C THR A 80 23.20 -25.12 -19.85
N LEU A 81 22.11 -24.34 -19.87
CA LEU A 81 21.04 -24.47 -18.86
C LEU A 81 20.30 -25.82 -18.94
N GLU A 82 20.10 -26.35 -20.15
CA GLU A 82 19.52 -27.68 -20.34
C GLU A 82 20.46 -28.77 -19.80
N THR A 83 21.76 -28.66 -20.08
CA THR A 83 22.78 -29.57 -19.53
C THR A 83 22.81 -29.51 -18.01
N LEU A 84 22.82 -28.31 -17.41
CA LEU A 84 22.75 -28.14 -15.96
C LEU A 84 21.51 -28.81 -15.38
N THR A 85 20.35 -28.65 -16.02
CA THR A 85 19.10 -29.30 -15.61
C THR A 85 19.23 -30.82 -15.57
N ILE A 86 19.85 -31.42 -16.60
CA ILE A 86 20.04 -32.89 -16.68
C ILE A 86 21.03 -33.37 -15.63
N LEU A 87 22.17 -32.68 -15.50
CA LEU A 87 23.24 -33.07 -14.58
C LEU A 87 22.80 -32.97 -13.12
N LEU A 88 22.14 -31.87 -12.75
CA LEU A 88 21.61 -31.68 -11.40
C LEU A 88 20.44 -32.62 -11.12
N ALA A 89 19.70 -33.05 -12.14
CA ALA A 89 18.67 -34.08 -12.00
C ALA A 89 19.22 -35.52 -11.92
N GLN A 90 20.52 -35.77 -11.83
CA GLN A 90 21.02 -37.15 -11.63
C GLN A 90 21.33 -37.41 -10.16
N PRO A 91 20.91 -38.56 -9.58
CA PRO A 91 21.27 -38.92 -8.22
C PRO A 91 22.76 -39.27 -8.19
N ALA A 92 23.62 -38.39 -7.67
CA ALA A 92 25.05 -38.65 -7.59
C ALA A 92 25.65 -38.14 -6.27
N THR A 93 26.52 -38.97 -5.70
CA THR A 93 27.52 -38.61 -4.69
C THR A 93 28.60 -37.72 -5.34
N LEU A 94 28.23 -36.48 -5.62
CA LEU A 94 29.14 -35.44 -6.10
C LEU A 94 30.26 -35.17 -5.08
N LYS A 95 31.50 -35.02 -5.56
CA LYS A 95 32.66 -34.60 -4.75
C LYS A 95 32.70 -33.08 -4.62
N GLU A 96 33.40 -32.58 -3.61
CA GLU A 96 33.51 -31.15 -3.29
C GLU A 96 33.97 -30.29 -4.49
N GLU A 97 34.99 -30.74 -5.21
CA GLU A 97 35.52 -30.07 -6.42
C GLU A 97 34.48 -29.91 -7.54
N THR A 98 33.50 -30.82 -7.64
CA THR A 98 32.45 -30.73 -8.65
C THR A 98 31.41 -29.66 -8.27
N PHE A 99 31.20 -29.39 -6.98
CA PHE A 99 30.27 -28.35 -6.52
C PHE A 99 30.75 -26.93 -6.85
N ASP A 100 32.04 -26.66 -6.68
CA ASP A 100 32.63 -25.36 -7.03
C ASP A 100 32.52 -25.10 -8.54
N ALA A 101 32.76 -26.12 -9.37
CA ALA A 101 32.57 -26.04 -10.81
C ALA A 101 31.10 -25.73 -11.18
N PHE A 102 30.13 -26.41 -10.55
CA PHE A 102 28.71 -26.09 -10.77
C PHE A 102 28.35 -24.67 -10.34
N ARG A 103 28.84 -24.22 -9.19
CA ARG A 103 28.58 -22.87 -8.68
C ARG A 103 29.09 -21.81 -9.65
N GLU A 104 30.29 -22.00 -10.21
CA GLU A 104 30.86 -21.07 -11.19
C GLU A 104 30.03 -21.02 -12.49
N VAL A 105 29.61 -22.17 -13.01
CA VAL A 105 28.74 -22.22 -14.21
C VAL A 105 27.40 -21.54 -13.95
N ILE A 106 26.77 -21.78 -12.79
CA ILE A 106 25.50 -21.13 -12.40
C ILE A 106 25.68 -19.61 -12.30
N ASN A 107 26.75 -19.14 -11.63
CA ASN A 107 27.08 -17.73 -11.51
C ASN A 107 27.31 -17.07 -12.87
N ARG A 108 28.06 -17.73 -13.76
CA ARG A 108 28.33 -17.22 -15.11
C ARG A 108 27.06 -17.16 -15.94
N CYS A 109 26.26 -18.23 -15.95
CA CYS A 109 24.95 -18.27 -16.60
C CYS A 109 24.07 -17.09 -16.15
N TYR A 110 23.94 -16.87 -14.85
CA TYR A 110 23.11 -15.79 -14.33
C TYR A 110 23.59 -14.41 -14.79
N ARG A 111 24.90 -14.13 -14.71
CA ARG A 111 25.48 -12.86 -15.17
C ARG A 111 25.24 -12.61 -16.65
N GLU A 112 25.39 -13.63 -17.48
CA GLU A 112 25.16 -13.50 -18.92
C GLU A 112 23.67 -13.34 -19.28
N ILE A 113 22.76 -14.02 -18.58
CA ILE A 113 21.32 -13.81 -18.76
C ILE A 113 20.94 -12.35 -18.51
N LEU A 114 21.56 -11.69 -17.51
CA LEU A 114 21.29 -10.29 -17.21
C LEU A 114 21.69 -9.31 -18.33
N ILE A 115 22.67 -9.66 -19.19
CA ILE A 115 23.02 -8.86 -20.37
C ILE A 115 21.83 -8.81 -21.35
N TYR A 116 21.05 -9.89 -21.43
CA TYR A 116 19.89 -9.99 -22.30
C TYR A 116 18.62 -9.32 -21.74
N ARG A 117 18.68 -8.53 -20.66
CA ARG A 117 17.49 -7.97 -19.97
C ARG A 117 16.50 -7.21 -20.86
N LYS A 118 16.95 -6.63 -21.98
CA LYS A 118 16.11 -5.91 -22.96
C LYS A 118 15.68 -6.76 -24.17
N SER A 119 16.07 -8.02 -24.22
CA SER A 119 15.80 -8.96 -25.32
C SER A 119 14.64 -9.88 -25.00
N ASP A 120 13.92 -10.33 -26.03
CA ASP A 120 12.84 -11.33 -25.95
C ASP A 120 13.31 -12.70 -25.40
N HIS A 121 14.63 -12.90 -25.33
CA HIS A 121 15.26 -14.11 -24.82
C HIS A 121 15.33 -14.12 -23.29
N PHE A 122 15.29 -12.96 -22.63
CA PHE A 122 15.50 -12.84 -21.19
C PHE A 122 14.58 -13.75 -20.37
N MET A 123 13.27 -13.62 -20.54
CA MET A 123 12.29 -14.40 -19.77
C MET A 123 12.38 -15.90 -20.06
N LYS A 124 12.71 -16.27 -21.30
CA LYS A 124 12.86 -17.67 -21.71
C LYS A 124 14.10 -18.31 -21.09
N LEU A 125 15.22 -17.59 -21.09
CA LEU A 125 16.46 -18.02 -20.44
C LEU A 125 16.27 -18.12 -18.93
N MET A 126 15.61 -17.13 -18.33
CA MET A 126 15.35 -17.08 -16.89
C MET A 126 14.45 -18.24 -16.43
N ALA A 127 13.42 -18.57 -17.22
CA ALA A 127 12.56 -19.73 -16.95
C ALA A 127 13.34 -21.06 -16.96
N ARG A 128 14.32 -21.21 -17.87
CA ARG A 128 15.20 -22.39 -17.89
C ARG A 128 16.21 -22.39 -16.75
N PHE A 129 16.73 -21.23 -16.37
CA PHE A 129 17.61 -21.09 -15.23
C PHE A 129 16.93 -21.52 -13.92
N VAL A 130 15.72 -21.03 -13.67
CA VAL A 130 14.90 -21.47 -12.51
C VAL A 130 14.65 -22.97 -12.55
N ARG A 131 14.33 -23.52 -13.73
CA ARG A 131 14.15 -24.98 -13.89
C ARG A 131 15.41 -25.74 -13.52
N ALA A 132 16.59 -25.29 -13.97
CA ALA A 132 17.86 -25.92 -13.66
C ALA A 132 18.16 -25.88 -12.16
N LEU A 133 17.91 -24.74 -11.51
CA LEU A 133 18.12 -24.57 -10.06
C LEU A 133 17.26 -25.52 -9.21
N VAL A 134 16.01 -25.72 -9.62
CA VAL A 134 15.01 -26.44 -8.83
C VAL A 134 14.94 -27.95 -9.17
N ALA A 135 15.44 -28.34 -10.35
CA ALA A 135 15.54 -29.73 -10.81
C ALA A 135 16.11 -30.77 -9.81
N PRO A 136 17.13 -30.45 -9.00
CA PRO A 136 17.72 -31.43 -8.09
C PRO A 136 16.88 -31.76 -6.84
N VAL A 137 15.84 -30.99 -6.52
CA VAL A 137 15.04 -31.20 -5.29
C VAL A 137 14.05 -32.36 -5.46
N ARG A 138 14.19 -33.43 -4.65
CA ARG A 138 13.41 -34.68 -4.81
C ARG A 138 12.77 -35.20 -3.52
N GLU A 139 11.84 -36.13 -3.69
CA GLU A 139 11.18 -36.87 -2.61
C GLU A 139 12.17 -37.89 -2.01
N GLY A 140 12.42 -37.83 -0.69
CA GLY A 140 13.32 -38.75 0.02
C GLY A 140 14.74 -38.23 0.34
N ASP A 141 15.02 -36.96 0.06
CA ASP A 141 16.30 -36.30 0.37
C ASP A 141 16.42 -35.96 1.87
N THR A 142 16.95 -36.86 2.70
CA THR A 142 17.21 -36.61 4.13
C THR A 142 18.45 -35.73 4.37
N GLU A 143 18.50 -35.04 5.51
CA GLU A 143 19.61 -34.14 5.93
C GLU A 143 20.99 -34.83 6.00
N GLU A 144 21.06 -36.16 6.02
CA GLU A 144 22.32 -36.92 6.10
C GLU A 144 23.14 -36.92 4.79
N ASN A 145 22.57 -36.48 3.66
CA ASN A 145 23.30 -36.31 2.41
C ASN A 145 23.91 -34.91 2.32
N GLN A 146 25.23 -34.78 2.54
CA GLN A 146 25.99 -33.52 2.40
C GLN A 146 25.73 -32.79 1.06
N ASN A 147 25.40 -33.53 -0.01
CA ASN A 147 25.07 -33.01 -1.33
C ASN A 147 23.80 -32.15 -1.36
N ASN A 148 22.85 -32.41 -0.46
CA ASN A 148 21.59 -31.67 -0.38
C ASN A 148 21.74 -30.34 0.36
N ALA A 149 22.76 -30.21 1.23
CA ALA A 149 23.00 -28.97 1.98
C ALA A 149 23.51 -27.83 1.08
N TRP A 150 24.56 -28.08 0.30
CA TRP A 150 25.13 -27.11 -0.67
C TRP A 150 24.07 -26.60 -1.65
N LEU A 151 23.28 -27.53 -2.20
CA LEU A 151 22.26 -27.20 -3.17
C LEU A 151 21.17 -26.33 -2.55
N LYS A 152 20.71 -26.66 -1.34
CA LYS A 152 19.76 -25.84 -0.58
C LYS A 152 20.32 -24.43 -0.32
N GLU A 153 21.62 -24.27 -0.09
CA GLU A 153 22.26 -22.95 0.06
C GLU A 153 22.26 -22.14 -1.24
N VAL A 154 22.71 -22.74 -2.35
CA VAL A 154 22.74 -22.07 -3.67
C VAL A 154 21.33 -21.69 -4.12
N VAL A 155 20.38 -22.62 -4.02
CA VAL A 155 18.99 -22.34 -4.39
C VAL A 155 18.41 -21.24 -3.50
N ASN A 156 18.73 -21.21 -2.20
CA ASN A 156 18.29 -20.15 -1.28
C ASN A 156 18.88 -18.77 -1.65
N GLU A 157 20.18 -18.70 -1.97
CA GLU A 157 20.85 -17.47 -2.44
C GLU A 157 20.14 -16.92 -3.69
N TYR A 158 19.94 -17.76 -4.70
CA TYR A 158 19.29 -17.35 -5.94
C TYR A 158 17.80 -17.04 -5.78
N CYS A 159 17.05 -17.82 -4.98
CA CYS A 159 15.65 -17.48 -4.67
C CYS A 159 15.54 -16.08 -4.05
N GLY A 160 16.45 -15.73 -3.13
CA GLY A 160 16.53 -14.37 -2.57
C GLY A 160 16.76 -13.31 -3.65
N MET A 161 17.79 -13.49 -4.47
CA MET A 161 18.12 -12.55 -5.56
C MET A 161 16.98 -12.40 -6.58
N PHE A 162 16.27 -13.48 -6.90
CA PHE A 162 15.11 -13.46 -7.79
C PHE A 162 13.96 -12.65 -7.20
N LEU A 163 13.66 -12.83 -5.92
CA LEU A 163 12.59 -12.09 -5.26
C LEU A 163 12.91 -10.59 -5.16
N ASP A 164 14.16 -10.24 -4.88
CA ASP A 164 14.60 -8.84 -4.88
C ASP A 164 14.48 -8.20 -6.27
N GLN A 165 14.84 -8.93 -7.33
CA GLN A 165 14.69 -8.46 -8.70
C GLN A 165 13.25 -8.42 -9.18
N ALA A 166 12.40 -9.33 -8.70
CA ALA A 166 10.99 -9.42 -9.08
C ALA A 166 10.18 -8.17 -8.69
N VAL A 167 10.66 -7.39 -7.71
CA VAL A 167 10.11 -6.06 -7.40
C VAL A 167 10.22 -5.11 -8.61
N THR A 168 11.26 -5.26 -9.43
CA THR A 168 11.52 -4.38 -10.59
C THR A 168 11.15 -5.00 -11.93
N ILE A 169 11.12 -6.33 -12.02
CA ILE A 169 10.88 -7.07 -13.26
C ILE A 169 9.58 -7.87 -13.10
N GLY A 170 8.50 -7.35 -13.70
CA GLY A 170 7.21 -8.02 -13.73
C GLY A 170 7.31 -9.41 -14.36
N GLY A 171 6.65 -10.39 -13.75
CA GLY A 171 6.64 -11.77 -14.24
C GLY A 171 7.84 -12.63 -13.81
N LEU A 172 8.86 -12.09 -13.12
CA LEU A 172 9.98 -12.90 -12.64
C LEU A 172 9.57 -13.83 -11.48
N ALA A 173 8.80 -13.30 -10.53
CA ALA A 173 8.35 -14.09 -9.37
C ALA A 173 7.47 -15.27 -9.77
N ILE A 174 6.60 -15.12 -10.78
CA ILE A 174 5.74 -16.22 -11.24
C ILE A 174 6.55 -17.38 -11.79
N LEU A 175 7.64 -17.12 -12.54
CA LEU A 175 8.54 -18.19 -13.03
C LEU A 175 9.12 -19.00 -11.87
N LEU A 176 9.52 -18.32 -10.79
CA LEU A 176 10.05 -18.96 -9.59
C LEU A 176 8.99 -19.79 -8.87
N PHE A 177 7.86 -19.18 -8.47
CA PHE A 177 6.84 -19.85 -7.68
C PHE A 177 6.11 -20.96 -8.45
N GLU A 178 5.96 -20.85 -9.77
CA GLU A 178 5.37 -21.90 -10.58
C GLU A 178 6.18 -23.20 -10.53
N LYS A 179 7.51 -23.11 -10.47
CA LYS A 179 8.38 -24.30 -10.34
C LYS A 179 8.54 -24.72 -8.88
N LEU A 180 8.75 -23.76 -7.98
CA LEU A 180 8.96 -24.00 -6.56
C LEU A 180 7.78 -24.72 -5.90
N LEU A 181 6.54 -24.26 -6.16
CA LEU A 181 5.34 -24.81 -5.55
C LEU A 181 4.89 -26.16 -6.15
N GLN A 182 5.55 -26.61 -7.23
CA GLN A 182 5.37 -27.95 -7.82
C GLN A 182 6.28 -29.01 -7.18
N LEU A 183 7.30 -28.59 -6.41
CA LEU A 183 8.22 -29.52 -5.73
C LEU A 183 7.50 -30.46 -4.75
N PRO A 184 8.11 -31.62 -4.42
CA PRO A 184 7.56 -32.53 -3.42
C PRO A 184 7.45 -31.86 -2.03
N VAL A 185 6.37 -32.14 -1.33
CA VAL A 185 6.06 -31.47 -0.05
C VAL A 185 7.11 -31.77 1.02
N ALA A 186 7.58 -33.02 1.12
CA ALA A 186 8.60 -33.41 2.09
C ALA A 186 9.87 -32.55 1.95
N ALA A 187 10.37 -32.39 0.72
CA ALA A 187 11.58 -31.61 0.45
C ALA A 187 11.42 -30.11 0.78
N LEU A 188 10.21 -29.56 0.59
CA LEU A 188 9.90 -28.18 0.94
C LEU A 188 9.79 -27.95 2.45
N LEU A 189 9.29 -28.95 3.20
CA LEU A 189 9.20 -28.89 4.66
C LEU A 189 10.58 -28.94 5.32
N ASP A 190 11.50 -29.72 4.76
CA ASP A 190 12.90 -29.82 5.20
C ASP A 190 13.76 -28.61 4.77
N TRP A 191 13.16 -27.62 4.11
CA TRP A 191 13.87 -26.44 3.63
C TRP A 191 13.57 -25.24 4.52
N ASN A 192 14.42 -25.03 5.54
CA ASN A 192 14.25 -24.00 6.57
C ASN A 192 13.81 -22.59 6.08
N PRO A 193 14.38 -22.02 5.00
CA PRO A 193 13.99 -20.71 4.46
C PRO A 193 12.66 -20.69 3.70
N PHE A 194 12.10 -21.86 3.33
CA PHE A 194 10.92 -21.93 2.47
C PHE A 194 9.70 -21.19 3.06
N ALA A 195 9.49 -21.26 4.38
CA ALA A 195 8.43 -20.50 5.04
C ALA A 195 8.56 -18.98 4.83
N ARG A 196 9.79 -18.46 4.76
CA ARG A 196 10.05 -17.04 4.45
C ARG A 196 9.71 -16.72 3.00
N PHE A 197 10.10 -17.59 2.06
CA PHE A 197 9.76 -17.40 0.65
C PHE A 197 8.25 -17.44 0.41
N LEU A 198 7.55 -18.39 1.04
CA LEU A 198 6.10 -18.47 0.96
C LEU A 198 5.43 -17.21 1.53
N LEU A 199 5.94 -16.69 2.67
CA LEU A 199 5.46 -15.42 3.22
C LEU A 199 5.67 -14.24 2.25
N VAL A 200 6.82 -14.15 1.58
CA VAL A 200 7.07 -13.13 0.55
C VAL A 200 6.10 -13.29 -0.63
N GLY A 201 5.88 -14.53 -1.09
CA GLY A 201 4.95 -14.84 -2.17
C GLY A 201 3.50 -14.47 -1.85
N LEU A 202 3.05 -14.72 -0.62
CA LEU A 202 1.70 -14.33 -0.14
C LEU A 202 1.49 -12.81 -0.10
N LEU A 203 2.57 -12.05 0.12
CA LEU A 203 2.51 -10.59 0.24
C LEU A 203 2.97 -9.87 -1.03
N LEU A 204 3.34 -10.59 -2.08
CA LEU A 204 3.98 -10.08 -3.27
C LEU A 204 3.15 -9.00 -3.98
N GLY A 205 3.85 -8.02 -4.54
CA GLY A 205 3.32 -7.02 -5.46
C GLY A 205 3.43 -5.63 -4.88
N GLU A 206 4.20 -4.77 -5.54
CA GLU A 206 4.22 -3.37 -5.19
C GLU A 206 3.03 -2.65 -5.79
N GLY A 207 2.31 -1.92 -4.95
CA GLY A 207 1.18 -1.15 -5.40
C GLY A 207 1.60 0.01 -6.29
N GLN A 208 0.95 0.15 -7.45
CA GLN A 208 1.15 1.33 -8.28
C GLN A 208 0.96 2.61 -7.48
N LYS A 209 1.82 3.61 -7.75
CA LYS A 209 1.63 4.96 -7.22
C LYS A 209 0.29 5.48 -7.72
N ARG A 210 -0.38 6.29 -6.89
CA ARG A 210 -1.70 6.84 -7.23
C ARG A 210 -1.71 7.57 -8.59
N GLU A 211 -0.65 8.31 -8.90
CA GLU A 211 -0.48 9.01 -10.17
C GLU A 211 -0.45 8.05 -11.36
N GLN A 212 0.37 7.00 -11.26
CA GLN A 212 0.49 5.96 -12.29
C GLN A 212 -0.83 5.22 -12.52
N ARG A 213 -1.58 4.93 -11.46
CA ARG A 213 -2.91 4.32 -11.59
C ARG A 213 -3.89 5.22 -12.35
N ILE A 214 -3.93 6.51 -12.03
CA ILE A 214 -4.82 7.46 -12.71
C ILE A 214 -4.44 7.57 -14.19
N GLU A 215 -3.14 7.57 -14.49
CA GLU A 215 -2.61 7.58 -15.86
C GLU A 215 -3.01 6.29 -16.61
N ASP A 216 -2.86 5.12 -15.99
CA ASP A 216 -3.23 3.83 -16.56
C ASP A 216 -4.75 3.70 -16.76
N GLU A 217 -5.56 4.14 -15.80
CA GLU A 217 -7.02 4.19 -15.93
C GLU A 217 -7.45 5.12 -17.08
N PHE A 218 -6.79 6.27 -17.23
CA PHE A 218 -7.03 7.21 -18.33
C PHE A 218 -6.60 6.61 -19.68
N CYS A 219 -5.41 6.00 -19.75
CA CYS A 219 -4.90 5.35 -20.95
C CYS A 219 -5.81 4.19 -21.38
N ALA A 220 -6.24 3.34 -20.44
CA ALA A 220 -7.17 2.25 -20.69
C ALA A 220 -8.54 2.77 -21.20
N ALA A 221 -9.09 3.82 -20.56
CA ALA A 221 -10.36 4.42 -20.97
C ALA A 221 -10.31 5.08 -22.35
N LYS A 222 -9.13 5.52 -22.80
CA LYS A 222 -8.90 6.17 -24.10
C LYS A 222 -8.24 5.27 -25.14
N ALA A 223 -7.98 4.00 -24.81
CA ALA A 223 -7.22 3.07 -25.64
C ALA A 223 -5.87 3.64 -26.12
N LEU A 224 -5.21 4.44 -25.27
CA LEU A 224 -3.92 5.04 -25.55
C LEU A 224 -2.80 4.10 -25.09
N THR A 225 -1.76 3.97 -25.90
CA THR A 225 -0.53 3.25 -25.56
C THR A 225 0.57 4.25 -25.23
N THR A 226 1.03 4.27 -23.98
CA THR A 226 2.20 5.04 -23.54
C THR A 226 3.30 4.09 -23.06
N PRO A 227 4.58 4.50 -23.05
CA PRO A 227 5.67 3.66 -22.53
C PRO A 227 5.54 3.30 -21.03
N LEU A 228 4.72 4.06 -20.29
CA LEU A 228 4.45 3.87 -18.87
C LEU A 228 3.19 3.01 -18.62
N PHE A 229 2.36 2.83 -19.66
CA PHE A 229 1.14 2.03 -19.57
C PHE A 229 1.49 0.57 -19.28
N THR A 230 1.08 0.08 -18.12
CA THR A 230 1.30 -1.31 -17.74
C THR A 230 0.01 -2.10 -17.99
N PRO A 231 -0.04 -3.02 -18.96
CA PRO A 231 -1.27 -3.73 -19.30
C PRO A 231 -1.80 -4.56 -18.12
N PRO A 232 -3.13 -4.71 -17.96
CA PRO A 232 -3.75 -5.46 -16.86
C PRO A 232 -3.23 -6.89 -16.68
N THR A 233 -2.78 -7.53 -17.77
CA THR A 233 -2.17 -8.87 -17.75
C THR A 233 -0.83 -8.91 -17.03
N GLN A 234 -0.02 -7.85 -17.08
CA GLN A 234 1.18 -7.71 -16.26
C GLN A 234 0.85 -7.40 -14.79
N LEU A 235 -0.23 -6.66 -14.53
CA LEU A 235 -0.69 -6.36 -13.15
C LEU A 235 -1.20 -7.61 -12.40
N GLN A 236 -1.59 -8.67 -13.13
CA GLN A 236 -2.11 -9.92 -12.55
C GLN A 236 -1.02 -10.98 -12.27
N SER A 237 0.24 -10.79 -12.71
CA SER A 237 1.29 -11.80 -12.49
C SER A 237 1.57 -12.03 -11.01
N ASP A 238 1.60 -10.95 -10.23
CA ASP A 238 1.89 -11.01 -8.80
C ASP A 238 0.68 -11.53 -8.04
N ALA A 239 -0.52 -11.15 -8.47
CA ALA A 239 -1.77 -11.69 -7.95
C ALA A 239 -1.85 -13.21 -8.14
N ARG A 240 -1.42 -13.72 -9.30
CA ARG A 240 -1.31 -15.15 -9.58
C ARG A 240 -0.36 -15.85 -8.62
N VAL A 241 0.81 -15.29 -8.32
CA VAL A 241 1.73 -15.84 -7.31
C VAL A 241 1.07 -15.95 -5.93
N ARG A 242 0.39 -14.88 -5.47
CA ARG A 242 -0.31 -14.89 -4.17
C ARG A 242 -1.33 -16.02 -4.09
N VAL A 243 -2.14 -16.18 -5.12
CA VAL A 243 -3.14 -17.26 -5.21
C VAL A 243 -2.49 -18.63 -5.23
N MET A 244 -1.42 -18.84 -6.00
CA MET A 244 -0.70 -20.12 -6.01
C MET A 244 -0.12 -20.45 -4.64
N CYS A 245 0.42 -19.47 -3.92
CA CYS A 245 0.91 -19.66 -2.55
C CYS A 245 -0.21 -20.08 -1.59
N VAL A 246 -1.41 -19.52 -1.73
CA VAL A 246 -2.58 -19.91 -0.93
C VAL A 246 -3.09 -21.31 -1.31
N LEU A 247 -3.16 -21.62 -2.60
CA LEU A 247 -3.56 -22.94 -3.08
C LEU A 247 -2.58 -24.04 -2.66
N PHE A 248 -1.28 -23.73 -2.60
CA PHE A 248 -0.27 -24.63 -2.08
C PHE A 248 -0.54 -25.05 -0.62
N LEU A 249 -1.21 -24.23 0.19
CA LEU A 249 -1.60 -24.61 1.56
C LEU A 249 -2.58 -25.80 1.57
N TYR A 250 -3.51 -25.87 0.61
CA TYR A 250 -4.39 -27.02 0.45
C TYR A 250 -3.60 -28.27 0.07
N ARG A 251 -2.66 -28.15 -0.89
CA ARG A 251 -1.77 -29.25 -1.27
C ARG A 251 -1.00 -29.77 -0.05
N LEU A 252 -0.45 -28.86 0.75
CA LEU A 252 0.27 -29.18 1.98
C LEU A 252 -0.62 -29.95 2.96
N ALA A 253 -1.84 -29.46 3.23
CA ALA A 253 -2.79 -30.12 4.13
C ALA A 253 -3.22 -31.51 3.62
N SER A 254 -3.39 -31.70 2.31
CA SER A 254 -3.83 -32.96 1.71
C SER A 254 -2.78 -34.09 1.78
N THR A 255 -1.50 -33.77 1.96
CA THR A 255 -0.42 -34.79 2.01
C THR A 255 -0.34 -35.59 3.31
N ASN A 256 -1.04 -35.19 4.37
CA ASN A 256 -1.00 -35.86 5.69
C ASN A 256 0.41 -36.08 6.28
N HIS A 257 1.41 -35.27 5.88
CA HIS A 257 2.76 -35.33 6.42
C HIS A 257 2.80 -34.82 7.87
N PRO A 258 3.55 -35.45 8.80
CA PRO A 258 3.57 -35.05 10.23
C PRO A 258 3.96 -33.57 10.43
N ASP A 259 4.97 -33.10 9.69
CA ASP A 259 5.46 -31.72 9.80
C ASP A 259 4.61 -30.67 9.06
N ALA A 260 3.66 -31.10 8.22
CA ALA A 260 2.81 -30.16 7.48
C ALA A 260 1.96 -29.30 8.42
N THR A 261 1.38 -29.90 9.46
CA THR A 261 0.58 -29.18 10.47
C THR A 261 1.45 -28.18 11.23
N LEU A 262 2.66 -28.57 11.65
CA LEU A 262 3.60 -27.68 12.34
C LEU A 262 4.02 -26.50 11.45
N PHE A 263 4.23 -26.76 10.16
CA PHE A 263 4.55 -25.71 9.19
C PHE A 263 3.39 -24.72 9.01
N LEU A 264 2.15 -25.22 8.88
CA LEU A 264 0.95 -24.37 8.76
C LEU A 264 0.78 -23.49 10.01
N LEU A 265 0.95 -24.04 11.21
CA LEU A 265 0.91 -23.28 12.47
C LEU A 265 2.03 -22.23 12.57
N LYS A 266 3.24 -22.58 12.12
CA LYS A 266 4.37 -21.65 12.03
C LYS A 266 4.06 -20.49 11.08
N LEU A 267 3.52 -20.79 9.90
CA LEU A 267 3.15 -19.78 8.92
C LEU A 267 2.02 -18.86 9.43
N GLU A 268 1.05 -19.42 10.15
CA GLU A 268 -0.05 -18.68 10.77
C GLU A 268 0.49 -17.65 11.75
N ARG A 269 1.37 -18.09 12.64
CA ARG A 269 2.06 -17.22 13.58
C ARG A 269 2.87 -16.14 12.87
N MET A 270 3.62 -16.48 11.82
CA MET A 270 4.39 -15.50 11.03
C MET A 270 3.50 -14.43 10.40
N LEU A 271 2.33 -14.80 9.87
CA LEU A 271 1.37 -13.87 9.28
C LEU A 271 0.74 -12.93 10.33
N ILE A 272 0.35 -13.47 11.49
CA ILE A 272 -0.19 -12.67 12.59
C ILE A 272 0.86 -11.70 13.14
N GLU A 273 2.09 -12.18 13.39
CA GLU A 273 3.21 -11.34 13.83
C GLU A 273 3.51 -10.24 12.80
N ARG A 274 3.47 -10.57 11.50
CA ARG A 274 3.67 -9.58 10.42
C ARG A 274 2.55 -8.55 10.40
N PHE A 275 1.30 -8.94 10.60
CA PHE A 275 0.17 -8.00 10.70
C PHE A 275 0.39 -7.01 11.85
N GLN A 276 0.73 -7.51 13.04
CA GLN A 276 0.99 -6.70 14.22
C GLN A 276 2.20 -5.76 14.04
N GLN A 277 3.27 -6.22 13.40
CA GLN A 277 4.41 -5.37 13.06
C GLN A 277 4.01 -4.21 12.16
N ILE A 278 3.18 -4.46 11.15
CA ILE A 278 2.67 -3.43 10.23
C ILE A 278 1.78 -2.43 11.02
N SER A 279 0.91 -2.93 11.91
CA SER A 279 0.08 -2.09 12.79
C SER A 279 0.92 -1.19 13.70
N LYS A 280 1.95 -1.73 14.34
CA LYS A 280 2.86 -0.98 15.23
C LYS A 280 3.69 0.07 14.48
N ALA A 281 4.14 -0.26 13.27
CA ALA A 281 4.93 0.66 12.46
C ALA A 281 4.11 1.86 11.98
N LYS A 282 2.83 1.65 11.65
CA LYS A 282 1.97 2.70 11.11
C LYS A 282 0.50 2.49 11.50
N GLU A 283 0.10 3.13 12.61
CA GLU A 283 -1.26 3.02 13.16
C GLU A 283 -2.33 3.58 12.21
N ARG A 284 -2.02 4.65 11.47
CA ARG A 284 -2.93 5.28 10.49
C ARG A 284 -2.39 5.20 9.08
N TYR A 285 -3.19 4.66 8.18
CA TYR A 285 -2.85 4.47 6.78
C TYR A 285 -4.05 4.73 5.88
N TYR A 286 -3.77 5.12 4.64
CA TYR A 286 -4.80 5.42 3.64
C TYR A 286 -5.23 4.15 2.90
N ALA A 287 -6.45 4.16 2.36
CA ALA A 287 -6.90 3.14 1.41
C ALA A 287 -5.89 3.04 0.24
N ASP A 288 -5.75 1.85 -0.32
CA ASP A 288 -4.80 1.48 -1.38
C ASP A 288 -3.30 1.68 -1.10
N SER A 289 -2.92 2.13 0.11
CA SER A 289 -1.51 2.20 0.51
C SER A 289 -0.88 0.82 0.65
N GLN A 290 0.44 0.73 0.62
CA GLN A 290 1.16 -0.54 0.82
C GLN A 290 0.84 -1.20 2.17
N THR A 291 0.70 -0.39 3.23
CA THR A 291 0.25 -0.85 4.55
C THR A 291 -1.12 -1.52 4.47
N HIS A 292 -2.06 -0.90 3.76
CA HIS A 292 -3.40 -1.44 3.56
C HIS A 292 -3.39 -2.76 2.81
N ARG A 293 -2.69 -2.81 1.66
CA ARG A 293 -2.64 -3.99 0.79
C ARG A 293 -1.99 -5.18 1.48
N HIS A 294 -0.86 -4.97 2.16
CA HIS A 294 -0.23 -6.04 2.93
C HIS A 294 -1.15 -6.59 4.02
N LYS A 295 -1.84 -5.72 4.77
CA LYS A 295 -2.83 -6.18 5.77
C LYS A 295 -3.96 -6.99 5.13
N LEU A 296 -4.50 -6.53 4.00
CA LEU A 296 -5.54 -7.25 3.27
C LEU A 296 -5.06 -8.63 2.81
N ARG A 297 -3.89 -8.71 2.17
CA ARG A 297 -3.28 -9.97 1.68
C ARG A 297 -3.01 -10.96 2.82
N ILE A 298 -2.55 -10.48 3.98
CA ILE A 298 -2.39 -11.31 5.18
C ILE A 298 -3.72 -11.93 5.58
N VAL A 299 -4.78 -11.13 5.68
CA VAL A 299 -6.10 -11.64 6.10
C VAL A 299 -6.69 -12.59 5.05
N GLN A 300 -6.49 -12.33 3.75
CA GLN A 300 -6.88 -13.27 2.69
C GLN A 300 -6.20 -14.63 2.84
N ALA A 301 -4.90 -14.66 3.18
CA ALA A 301 -4.19 -15.91 3.44
C ALA A 301 -4.71 -16.61 4.72
N LEU A 302 -5.00 -15.84 5.77
CA LEU A 302 -5.55 -16.35 7.03
C LEU A 302 -6.95 -16.95 6.88
N CYS A 303 -7.78 -16.47 5.95
CA CYS A 303 -9.08 -17.09 5.62
C CYS A 303 -8.96 -18.58 5.29
N VAL A 304 -7.88 -18.98 4.61
CA VAL A 304 -7.60 -20.37 4.26
C VAL A 304 -6.86 -21.08 5.39
N LEU A 305 -5.82 -20.44 5.91
CA LEU A 305 -4.91 -21.07 6.85
C LEU A 305 -5.59 -21.48 8.16
N LEU A 306 -6.42 -20.61 8.74
CA LEU A 306 -7.15 -20.90 9.98
C LEU A 306 -8.16 -22.04 9.82
N LYS A 307 -8.71 -22.21 8.61
CA LYS A 307 -9.60 -23.34 8.29
C LYS A 307 -8.83 -24.66 8.21
N LEU A 308 -7.58 -24.62 7.77
CA LEU A 308 -6.70 -25.80 7.68
C LEU A 308 -6.09 -26.18 9.03
N THR A 309 -5.72 -25.19 9.86
CA THR A 309 -5.12 -25.43 11.18
C THR A 309 -6.15 -25.70 12.27
N GLY A 310 -7.38 -25.18 12.12
CA GLY A 310 -8.45 -25.31 13.11
C GLY A 310 -8.20 -24.54 14.40
N THR A 311 -7.25 -23.59 14.40
CA THR A 311 -6.92 -22.78 15.57
C THR A 311 -7.98 -21.72 15.85
N HIS A 312 -8.02 -21.25 17.10
CA HIS A 312 -8.91 -20.16 17.49
C HIS A 312 -8.29 -18.79 17.14
N PRO A 313 -8.96 -17.94 16.33
CA PRO A 313 -8.43 -16.65 15.88
C PRO A 313 -8.54 -15.53 16.94
N TYR A 314 -8.18 -15.79 18.20
CA TYR A 314 -8.18 -14.77 19.26
C TYR A 314 -7.37 -13.51 18.91
N PRO A 315 -6.19 -13.61 18.25
CA PRO A 315 -5.45 -12.41 17.85
C PRO A 315 -6.22 -11.53 16.86
N LEU A 316 -7.03 -12.11 15.98
CA LEU A 316 -7.86 -11.35 15.03
C LEU A 316 -9.07 -10.71 15.70
N LEU A 317 -9.62 -11.35 16.74
CA LEU A 317 -10.66 -10.75 17.57
C LEU A 317 -10.13 -9.47 18.24
N GLU A 318 -8.92 -9.51 18.83
CA GLU A 318 -8.28 -8.32 19.40
C GLU A 318 -8.05 -7.22 18.34
N VAL A 319 -7.59 -7.59 17.14
CA VAL A 319 -7.40 -6.64 16.03
C VAL A 319 -8.69 -5.92 15.69
N VAL A 320 -9.82 -6.63 15.57
CA VAL A 320 -11.13 -6.01 15.26
C VAL A 320 -11.61 -5.09 16.39
N LEU A 321 -11.39 -5.47 17.64
CA LEU A 321 -11.87 -4.71 18.80
C LEU A 321 -11.06 -3.44 19.07
N TYR A 322 -9.74 -3.48 18.84
CA TYR A 322 -8.81 -2.45 19.31
C TYR A 322 -8.08 -1.70 18.19
N GLU A 323 -7.98 -2.23 16.98
CA GLU A 323 -7.33 -1.55 15.85
C GLU A 323 -8.30 -0.84 14.92
N THR A 324 -7.81 0.17 14.20
CA THR A 324 -8.54 0.83 13.11
C THR A 324 -8.02 0.32 11.77
N ASN A 325 -8.83 -0.44 11.06
CA ASN A 325 -8.52 -0.96 9.73
C ASN A 325 -9.52 -0.45 8.68
N GLN A 326 -9.14 -0.61 7.41
CA GLN A 326 -10.06 -0.35 6.30
C GLN A 326 -11.22 -1.36 6.32
N PRO A 327 -12.42 -1.00 5.82
CA PRO A 327 -13.61 -1.84 5.95
C PRO A 327 -13.43 -3.25 5.38
N ASN A 328 -12.84 -3.39 4.19
CA ASN A 328 -12.55 -4.67 3.53
C ASN A 328 -11.70 -5.64 4.37
N ILE A 329 -10.73 -5.15 5.15
CA ILE A 329 -9.95 -5.98 6.09
C ILE A 329 -10.87 -6.51 7.18
N ASN A 330 -11.66 -5.63 7.80
CA ASN A 330 -12.60 -6.02 8.84
C ASN A 330 -13.63 -7.01 8.31
N TYR A 331 -14.09 -6.86 7.07
CA TYR A 331 -15.06 -7.77 6.47
C TYR A 331 -14.53 -9.20 6.38
N LEU A 332 -13.27 -9.37 5.96
CA LEU A 332 -12.65 -10.69 5.93
C LEU A 332 -12.40 -11.24 7.35
N ILE A 333 -12.00 -10.40 8.31
CA ILE A 333 -11.85 -10.85 9.70
C ILE A 333 -13.21 -11.24 10.31
N GLU A 334 -14.28 -10.50 10.03
CA GLU A 334 -15.64 -10.83 10.46
C GLU A 334 -16.09 -12.19 9.92
N LEU A 335 -15.79 -12.51 8.66
CA LEU A 335 -16.06 -13.83 8.09
C LEU A 335 -15.25 -14.93 8.80
N ILE A 336 -13.97 -14.70 9.08
CA ILE A 336 -13.13 -15.63 9.85
C ILE A 336 -13.70 -15.86 11.25
N LEU A 337 -14.07 -14.79 11.97
CA LEU A 337 -14.63 -14.88 13.32
C LEU A 337 -15.99 -15.59 13.32
N ALA A 338 -16.81 -15.36 12.29
CA ALA A 338 -18.08 -16.04 12.10
C ALA A 338 -17.91 -17.54 11.80
N ASP A 339 -16.87 -17.92 11.05
CA ASP A 339 -16.60 -19.32 10.74
C ASP A 339 -15.89 -20.07 11.88
N SER A 340 -15.18 -19.35 12.76
CA SER A 340 -14.40 -19.92 13.86
C SER A 340 -15.22 -20.67 14.91
N SER A 341 -14.53 -21.58 15.61
CA SER A 341 -15.05 -22.37 16.75
C SER A 341 -15.05 -21.63 18.10
N ILE A 342 -14.76 -20.32 18.13
CA ILE A 342 -14.85 -19.52 19.37
C ILE A 342 -16.31 -19.46 19.82
N ASP A 343 -16.61 -19.60 21.11
CA ASP A 343 -17.99 -19.48 21.59
C ASP A 343 -18.57 -18.08 21.37
N THR A 344 -19.84 -18.00 20.96
CA THR A 344 -20.51 -16.72 20.68
C THR A 344 -20.57 -15.82 21.93
N LEU A 345 -20.79 -16.43 23.10
CA LEU A 345 -20.77 -15.72 24.39
C LEU A 345 -19.40 -15.11 24.69
N THR A 346 -18.31 -15.78 24.32
CA THR A 346 -16.95 -15.24 24.49
C THR A 346 -16.73 -14.00 23.64
N ILE A 347 -17.21 -14.02 22.38
CA ILE A 347 -17.17 -12.83 21.50
C ILE A 347 -18.01 -11.69 22.08
N ILE A 348 -19.22 -11.97 22.57
CA ILE A 348 -20.08 -10.96 23.19
C ILE A 348 -19.42 -10.37 24.45
N ASN A 349 -18.87 -11.21 25.32
CA ASN A 349 -18.24 -10.78 26.56
C ASN A 349 -16.98 -9.92 26.33
N SER A 350 -16.30 -10.07 25.20
CA SER A 350 -15.17 -9.23 24.83
C SER A 350 -15.53 -7.74 24.70
N LEU A 351 -16.81 -7.42 24.43
CA LEU A 351 -17.30 -6.05 24.35
C LEU A 351 -17.41 -5.33 25.70
N ARG A 352 -17.32 -6.06 26.82
CA ARG A 352 -17.37 -5.48 28.17
C ARG A 352 -16.08 -4.78 28.58
N ALA A 353 -15.02 -4.88 27.78
CA ALA A 353 -13.75 -4.23 28.07
C ALA A 353 -13.80 -2.72 27.77
N ASP A 354 -13.19 -1.91 28.64
CA ASP A 354 -13.27 -0.43 28.59
C ASP A 354 -12.67 0.23 27.33
N LYS A 355 -11.88 -0.50 26.54
CA LYS A 355 -11.10 0.06 25.42
C LYS A 355 -11.61 -0.31 24.02
N VAL A 356 -12.77 -0.94 23.91
CA VAL A 356 -13.30 -1.39 22.62
C VAL A 356 -13.68 -0.21 21.72
N LYS A 357 -13.21 -0.23 20.47
CA LYS A 357 -13.53 0.81 19.48
C LYS A 357 -14.95 0.63 18.93
N VAL A 358 -15.56 1.75 18.52
CA VAL A 358 -16.89 1.79 17.90
C VAL A 358 -17.01 0.84 16.70
N SER A 359 -15.98 0.77 15.85
CA SER A 359 -15.93 -0.14 14.71
C SER A 359 -15.89 -1.61 15.14
N GLY A 360 -15.20 -1.93 16.23
CA GLY A 360 -15.15 -3.28 16.79
C GLY A 360 -16.50 -3.74 17.31
N VAL A 361 -17.23 -2.85 18.01
CA VAL A 361 -18.62 -3.12 18.43
C VAL A 361 -19.50 -3.44 17.23
N GLN A 362 -19.41 -2.64 16.16
CA GLN A 362 -20.17 -2.87 14.92
C GLN A 362 -19.83 -4.21 14.28
N SER A 363 -18.54 -4.55 14.16
CA SER A 363 -18.10 -5.83 13.62
C SER A 363 -18.63 -7.01 14.41
N VAL A 364 -18.71 -6.93 15.75
CA VAL A 364 -19.33 -8.00 16.55
C VAL A 364 -20.82 -8.18 16.23
N PHE A 365 -21.57 -7.11 15.98
CA PHE A 365 -22.97 -7.23 15.55
C PHE A 365 -23.11 -7.95 14.20
N VAL A 366 -22.17 -7.70 13.28
CA VAL A 366 -22.13 -8.42 12.00
C VAL A 366 -21.73 -9.88 12.22
N VAL A 367 -20.72 -10.17 13.04
CA VAL A 367 -20.32 -11.55 13.36
C VAL A 367 -21.49 -12.35 13.96
N LEU A 368 -22.31 -11.74 14.83
CA LEU A 368 -23.52 -12.37 15.37
C LEU A 368 -24.52 -12.72 14.26
N TRP A 369 -24.82 -11.76 13.38
CA TRP A 369 -25.67 -12.00 12.21
C TRP A 369 -25.17 -13.16 11.35
N LEU A 370 -23.88 -13.13 11.00
CA LEU A 370 -23.23 -14.13 10.16
C LEU A 370 -23.26 -15.52 10.81
N ARG A 371 -23.03 -15.62 12.12
CA ARG A 371 -23.10 -16.88 12.87
C ARG A 371 -24.48 -17.48 12.89
N CYS A 372 -25.52 -16.68 13.15
CA CYS A 372 -26.90 -17.15 13.07
C CYS A 372 -27.22 -17.66 11.65
N CYS A 373 -26.73 -16.97 10.61
CA CYS A 373 -26.89 -17.44 9.25
C CYS A 373 -26.17 -18.76 8.96
N LYS A 374 -24.95 -18.95 9.50
CA LYS A 374 -24.18 -20.18 9.38
C LYS A 374 -24.89 -21.38 10.00
N THR A 375 -25.32 -21.23 11.26
CA THR A 375 -25.96 -22.31 12.02
C THR A 375 -27.43 -22.50 11.66
N ASN A 376 -28.01 -21.55 10.90
CA ASN A 376 -29.45 -21.41 10.70
C ASN A 376 -30.24 -21.51 12.01
N TYR A 377 -29.69 -20.90 13.08
CA TYR A 377 -30.25 -20.90 14.41
C TYR A 377 -30.12 -19.53 15.08
N LEU A 378 -31.17 -19.10 15.78
CA LEU A 378 -31.23 -17.85 16.53
C LEU A 378 -31.45 -18.13 18.01
N ASP A 379 -30.50 -17.71 18.84
CA ASP A 379 -30.68 -17.62 20.28
C ASP A 379 -31.34 -16.28 20.62
N VAL A 380 -32.43 -16.33 21.37
CA VAL A 380 -33.18 -15.16 21.83
C VAL A 380 -32.29 -14.21 22.64
N GLU A 381 -31.32 -14.73 23.39
CA GLU A 381 -30.39 -13.92 24.17
C GLU A 381 -29.55 -12.98 23.29
N TYR A 382 -29.34 -13.29 22.02
CA TYR A 382 -28.63 -12.39 21.10
C TYR A 382 -29.43 -11.13 20.79
N ILE A 383 -30.76 -11.23 20.66
CA ILE A 383 -31.62 -10.05 20.48
C ILE A 383 -31.63 -9.22 21.77
N ASN A 384 -31.76 -9.87 22.92
CA ASN A 384 -31.72 -9.20 24.23
C ASN A 384 -30.39 -8.46 24.43
N PHE A 385 -29.27 -9.06 24.00
CA PHE A 385 -27.95 -8.45 24.04
C PHE A 385 -27.85 -7.21 23.12
N LEU A 386 -28.40 -7.27 21.90
CA LEU A 386 -28.35 -6.17 20.94
C LEU A 386 -29.27 -5.01 21.29
N LEU A 387 -30.36 -5.26 22.02
CA LEU A 387 -31.41 -4.27 22.28
C LEU A 387 -30.90 -2.99 22.96
N PRO A 388 -30.06 -3.03 24.02
CA PRO A 388 -29.47 -1.82 24.59
C PRO A 388 -28.65 -0.99 23.59
N TRP A 389 -27.99 -1.65 22.62
CA TRP A 389 -27.16 -0.98 21.62
C TRP A 389 -27.97 -0.21 20.58
N THR A 390 -29.26 -0.49 20.43
CA THR A 390 -30.17 0.31 19.61
C THR A 390 -30.31 1.75 20.10
N MET A 391 -29.97 2.01 21.37
CA MET A 391 -30.00 3.32 22.03
C MET A 391 -28.59 3.84 22.39
N ALA A 392 -27.52 3.22 21.87
CA ALA A 392 -26.14 3.64 22.11
C ALA A 392 -25.90 5.12 21.74
N GLN A 393 -24.94 5.81 22.37
CA GLN A 393 -24.68 7.23 22.09
C GLN A 393 -24.25 7.51 20.64
N ASN A 394 -23.50 6.58 20.02
CA ASN A 394 -23.04 6.70 18.63
C ASN A 394 -24.13 6.29 17.62
N PHE A 395 -24.46 7.19 16.69
CA PHE A 395 -25.48 6.94 15.66
C PHE A 395 -25.22 5.68 14.81
N SER A 396 -23.98 5.48 14.37
CA SER A 396 -23.64 4.33 13.52
C SER A 396 -23.76 3.00 14.28
N THR A 397 -23.37 2.95 15.56
CA THR A 397 -23.58 1.77 16.41
C THR A 397 -25.06 1.45 16.58
N ARG A 398 -25.91 2.47 16.82
CA ARG A 398 -27.37 2.28 16.89
C ARG A 398 -27.91 1.68 15.59
N LEU A 399 -27.51 2.25 14.46
CA LEU A 399 -27.97 1.83 13.14
C LEU A 399 -27.59 0.36 12.86
N TYR A 400 -26.34 -0.03 13.11
CA TYR A 400 -25.90 -1.43 12.94
C TYR A 400 -26.67 -2.39 13.85
N ALA A 401 -26.87 -2.04 15.14
CA ALA A 401 -27.65 -2.88 16.05
C ALA A 401 -29.11 -3.06 15.58
N GLN A 402 -29.74 -1.97 15.14
CA GLN A 402 -31.10 -1.97 14.62
C GLN A 402 -31.23 -2.81 13.34
N ILE A 403 -30.32 -2.64 12.38
CA ILE A 403 -30.28 -3.43 11.14
C ILE A 403 -30.08 -4.92 11.45
N THR A 404 -29.14 -5.26 12.33
CA THR A 404 -28.90 -6.65 12.73
C THR A 404 -30.13 -7.27 13.37
N ILE A 405 -30.81 -6.59 14.31
CA ILE A 405 -32.06 -7.10 14.92
C ILE A 405 -33.15 -7.29 13.86
N ALA A 406 -33.37 -6.31 12.99
CA ALA A 406 -34.38 -6.40 11.94
C ALA A 406 -34.11 -7.62 11.04
N LYS A 407 -32.86 -7.81 10.59
CA LYS A 407 -32.46 -8.95 9.76
C LYS A 407 -32.61 -10.30 10.45
N LEU A 408 -32.24 -10.40 11.74
CA LEU A 408 -32.43 -11.63 12.52
C LEU A 408 -33.92 -11.99 12.62
N ILE A 409 -34.78 -11.00 12.90
CA ILE A 409 -36.22 -11.25 13.00
C ILE A 409 -36.80 -11.65 11.64
N GLU A 410 -36.47 -10.91 10.57
CA GLU A 410 -36.94 -11.20 9.20
C GLU A 410 -36.50 -12.57 8.70
N LYS A 411 -35.32 -13.07 9.10
CA LYS A 411 -34.80 -14.37 8.66
C LYS A 411 -35.41 -15.56 9.42
N PHE A 412 -35.63 -15.42 10.73
CA PHE A 412 -35.99 -16.54 11.60
C PHE A 412 -37.47 -16.58 12.01
N TYR A 413 -38.26 -15.55 11.70
CA TYR A 413 -39.69 -15.52 11.96
C TYR A 413 -40.49 -15.26 10.68
N ASP A 414 -41.32 -16.23 10.26
CA ASP A 414 -42.17 -16.14 9.06
C ASP A 414 -43.14 -14.94 9.08
N LYS A 415 -43.60 -14.56 10.28
CA LYS A 415 -44.41 -13.36 10.50
C LYS A 415 -43.72 -12.47 11.53
N PRO A 416 -42.83 -11.56 11.09
CA PRO A 416 -42.07 -10.68 11.97
C PRO A 416 -42.97 -9.89 12.93
N GLU A 417 -44.13 -9.44 12.47
CA GLU A 417 -45.08 -8.60 13.23
C GLU A 417 -45.91 -9.38 14.25
N ALA A 418 -46.10 -10.69 14.08
CA ALA A 418 -46.89 -11.54 14.97
C ALA A 418 -46.04 -12.37 15.94
N GLY A 419 -44.71 -12.27 15.82
CA GLY A 419 -43.75 -12.97 16.68
C GLY A 419 -43.55 -12.31 18.05
N PRO A 420 -42.79 -12.96 18.96
CA PRO A 420 -42.48 -12.44 20.30
C PRO A 420 -41.78 -11.07 20.28
N PHE A 421 -41.07 -10.76 19.19
CA PHE A 421 -40.38 -9.48 18.97
C PHE A 421 -41.12 -8.53 18.02
N GLY A 422 -42.39 -8.79 17.70
CA GLY A 422 -43.13 -8.02 16.68
C GLY A 422 -43.23 -6.53 16.97
N ASN A 423 -43.46 -6.16 18.24
CA ASN A 423 -43.47 -4.76 18.66
C ASN A 423 -42.11 -4.08 18.49
N ILE A 424 -41.02 -4.80 18.78
CA ILE A 424 -39.64 -4.31 18.63
C ILE A 424 -39.31 -4.15 17.15
N HIS A 425 -39.65 -5.14 16.32
CA HIS A 425 -39.46 -5.11 14.88
C HIS A 425 -40.23 -3.95 14.23
N ALA A 426 -41.50 -3.75 14.60
CA ALA A 426 -42.31 -2.63 14.10
C ALA A 426 -41.72 -1.27 14.48
N ALA A 427 -41.26 -1.11 15.72
CA ALA A 427 -40.62 0.13 16.19
C ALA A 427 -39.31 0.41 15.43
N ILE A 428 -38.45 -0.60 15.26
CA ILE A 428 -37.19 -0.47 14.52
C ILE A 428 -37.45 -0.14 13.06
N ASN A 429 -38.35 -0.86 12.38
CA ASN A 429 -38.65 -0.61 10.97
C ASN A 429 -39.33 0.73 10.73
N SER A 430 -40.15 1.21 11.66
CA SER A 430 -40.69 2.57 11.62
C SER A 430 -39.56 3.61 11.64
N TYR A 431 -38.55 3.42 12.49
CA TYR A 431 -37.39 4.31 12.56
C TYR A 431 -36.49 4.22 11.32
N LEU A 432 -36.22 3.01 10.82
CA LEU A 432 -35.37 2.78 9.65
C LEU A 432 -35.94 3.42 8.36
N LYS A 433 -37.26 3.63 8.29
CA LYS A 433 -37.97 4.29 7.17
C LYS A 433 -38.03 5.82 7.28
N GLN A 434 -37.36 6.45 8.26
CA GLN A 434 -37.42 7.90 8.45
C GLN A 434 -36.27 8.64 7.74
N GLY A 435 -36.61 9.40 6.71
CA GLY A 435 -35.79 10.51 6.16
C GLY A 435 -34.32 10.16 5.90
N ASN A 436 -33.40 10.75 6.67
CA ASN A 436 -31.95 10.55 6.51
C ASN A 436 -31.46 9.15 6.94
N VAL A 437 -32.24 8.41 7.73
CA VAL A 437 -31.88 7.04 8.15
C VAL A 437 -32.05 6.08 6.97
N GLU A 438 -33.09 6.26 6.16
CA GLU A 438 -33.38 5.44 4.99
C GLU A 438 -32.23 5.49 3.97
N LYS A 439 -31.66 6.67 3.71
CA LYS A 439 -30.47 6.82 2.83
C LYS A 439 -29.25 6.06 3.37
N ASN A 440 -29.04 6.07 4.69
CA ASN A 440 -27.94 5.34 5.31
C ASN A 440 -28.20 3.83 5.34
N LEU A 441 -29.47 3.43 5.50
CA LEU A 441 -29.91 2.04 5.37
C LEU A 441 -29.65 1.53 3.95
N GLU A 442 -30.03 2.28 2.90
CA GLU A 442 -29.72 1.91 1.52
C GLU A 442 -28.21 1.71 1.30
N LYS A 443 -27.37 2.55 1.90
CA LYS A 443 -25.90 2.36 1.87
C LYS A 443 -25.48 1.08 2.57
N CYS A 444 -25.99 0.80 3.76
CA CYS A 444 -25.71 -0.44 4.50
C CYS A 444 -26.24 -1.69 3.79
N MET A 445 -27.38 -1.59 3.08
CA MET A 445 -28.00 -2.72 2.37
C MET A 445 -27.30 -3.04 1.04
N LYS A 446 -26.50 -2.12 0.51
CA LYS A 446 -25.56 -2.38 -0.59
C LYS A 446 -24.31 -3.14 -0.14
N ASP A 447 -24.04 -3.18 1.17
CA ASP A 447 -22.98 -4.01 1.73
C ASP A 447 -23.34 -5.49 1.57
N PHE A 448 -22.39 -6.29 1.10
CA PHE A 448 -22.61 -7.71 0.85
C PHE A 448 -23.02 -8.50 2.10
N ARG A 449 -22.64 -8.02 3.30
CA ARG A 449 -22.96 -8.65 4.59
C ARG A 449 -24.45 -8.60 4.92
N PHE A 450 -25.18 -7.64 4.36
CA PHE A 450 -26.62 -7.40 4.61
C PHE A 450 -27.49 -7.50 3.35
N ASN A 451 -26.91 -7.91 2.22
CA ASN A 451 -27.59 -8.00 0.94
C ASN A 451 -28.80 -8.97 0.99
N ARG A 452 -29.77 -8.79 0.09
CA ARG A 452 -30.94 -9.66 -0.06
C ARG A 452 -30.60 -11.02 -0.68
N VAL A 453 -29.56 -11.10 -1.52
CA VAL A 453 -29.02 -12.34 -2.09
C VAL A 453 -27.85 -12.82 -1.22
N PHE A 454 -28.11 -13.03 0.06
CA PHE A 454 -27.08 -13.43 1.02
C PHE A 454 -27.02 -14.96 1.15
N ASP A 455 -25.90 -15.54 0.73
CA ASP A 455 -25.61 -16.97 0.91
C ASP A 455 -24.30 -17.15 1.68
N TYR A 456 -24.43 -17.50 2.97
CA TYR A 456 -23.29 -17.69 3.86
C TYR A 456 -22.35 -18.81 3.39
N ALA A 457 -22.88 -19.90 2.85
CA ALA A 457 -22.10 -21.09 2.51
C ALA A 457 -21.02 -20.78 1.47
N ASN A 458 -21.29 -19.80 0.59
CA ASN A 458 -20.39 -19.42 -0.48
C ASN A 458 -19.50 -18.21 -0.16
N LEU A 459 -19.68 -17.49 0.97
CA LEU A 459 -18.92 -16.25 1.28
C LEU A 459 -17.41 -16.46 1.47
N LEU A 460 -16.99 -17.61 2.01
CA LEU A 460 -15.58 -17.94 2.26
C LEU A 460 -14.94 -18.74 1.11
N THR A 461 -15.57 -18.76 -0.06
CA THR A 461 -14.95 -19.31 -1.28
C THR A 461 -13.75 -18.47 -1.73
N LEU A 462 -12.79 -19.10 -2.39
CA LEU A 462 -11.60 -18.39 -2.91
C LEU A 462 -11.98 -17.29 -3.90
N GLU A 463 -13.01 -17.51 -4.70
CA GLU A 463 -13.53 -16.48 -5.60
C GLU A 463 -14.04 -15.25 -4.83
N ASN A 464 -14.75 -15.44 -3.72
CA ASN A 464 -15.21 -14.31 -2.92
C ASN A 464 -14.06 -13.58 -2.20
N VAL A 465 -13.11 -14.33 -1.64
CA VAL A 465 -11.96 -13.77 -0.91
C VAL A 465 -11.02 -12.98 -1.83
N PHE A 466 -10.80 -13.44 -3.07
CA PHE A 466 -9.81 -12.86 -3.99
C PHE A 466 -10.40 -12.03 -5.15
N HIS A 467 -11.66 -12.24 -5.53
CA HIS A 467 -12.32 -11.50 -6.62
C HIS A 467 -13.41 -10.57 -6.08
N ASN A 468 -14.49 -11.13 -5.53
CA ASN A 468 -15.71 -10.36 -5.30
C ASN A 468 -15.59 -9.34 -4.17
N ILE A 469 -15.07 -9.72 -2.99
CA ILE A 469 -14.93 -8.80 -1.86
C ILE A 469 -13.96 -7.65 -2.20
N PRO A 470 -12.76 -7.90 -2.77
CA PRO A 470 -11.88 -6.82 -3.24
C PRO A 470 -12.55 -5.92 -4.29
N ARG A 471 -13.26 -6.50 -5.27
CA ARG A 471 -13.93 -5.73 -6.34
C ARG A 471 -15.02 -4.81 -5.77
N VAL A 472 -15.90 -5.35 -4.94
CA VAL A 472 -17.05 -4.66 -4.36
C VAL A 472 -16.62 -3.58 -3.34
N SER A 473 -15.49 -3.80 -2.67
CA SER A 473 -14.91 -2.82 -1.74
C SER A 473 -14.05 -1.74 -2.41
N GLY A 474 -13.94 -1.75 -3.74
CA GLY A 474 -13.20 -0.73 -4.51
C GLY A 474 -11.69 -0.87 -4.43
N MET A 475 -11.16 -2.10 -4.39
CA MET A 475 -9.71 -2.34 -4.45
C MET A 475 -9.14 -2.10 -5.84
N ALA A 476 -7.84 -1.81 -5.86
CA ALA A 476 -7.05 -1.73 -7.07
C ALA A 476 -7.20 -2.99 -7.93
N ALA A 477 -7.25 -2.82 -9.26
CA ALA A 477 -7.34 -3.94 -10.19
C ALA A 477 -6.20 -4.98 -10.03
N GLU A 478 -5.03 -4.54 -9.55
CA GLU A 478 -3.86 -5.39 -9.19
C GLU A 478 -4.14 -6.40 -8.06
N ASP A 479 -5.06 -6.05 -7.15
CA ASP A 479 -5.40 -6.85 -5.96
C ASP A 479 -6.73 -7.61 -6.13
N VAL A 480 -7.48 -7.33 -7.21
CA VAL A 480 -8.67 -8.07 -7.64
C VAL A 480 -8.24 -9.19 -8.59
N VAL A 481 -8.27 -10.44 -8.14
CA VAL A 481 -7.87 -11.60 -8.97
C VAL A 481 -9.00 -11.97 -9.93
N GLY A 482 -8.73 -12.06 -11.23
CA GLY A 482 -9.74 -12.52 -12.19
C GLY A 482 -10.14 -14.00 -11.99
N THR A 483 -11.41 -14.33 -12.21
CA THR A 483 -11.95 -15.71 -12.10
C THR A 483 -11.24 -16.71 -13.02
N ARG A 484 -10.86 -16.28 -14.23
CA ARG A 484 -10.03 -17.09 -15.14
C ARG A 484 -8.65 -17.41 -14.55
N VAL A 485 -7.99 -16.43 -13.93
CA VAL A 485 -6.67 -16.60 -13.31
C VAL A 485 -6.73 -17.62 -12.17
N LEU A 486 -7.79 -17.56 -11.35
CA LEU A 486 -8.04 -18.58 -10.32
C LEU A 486 -8.08 -19.99 -10.93
N GLY A 487 -8.83 -20.17 -12.02
CA GLY A 487 -8.91 -21.45 -12.73
C GLY A 487 -7.57 -21.96 -13.27
N GLU A 488 -6.74 -21.06 -13.81
CA GLU A 488 -5.40 -21.39 -14.31
C GLU A 488 -4.44 -21.80 -13.16
N CYS A 489 -4.58 -21.20 -11.98
CA CYS A 489 -3.79 -21.57 -10.79
C CYS A 489 -4.10 -22.98 -10.29
N PHE A 490 -5.38 -23.39 -10.26
CA PHE A 490 -5.76 -24.76 -9.89
C PHE A 490 -5.13 -25.79 -10.83
N ALA A 491 -5.20 -25.55 -12.14
CA ALA A 491 -4.60 -26.42 -13.14
C ALA A 491 -3.06 -26.50 -12.98
N SER A 492 -2.41 -25.38 -12.65
CA SER A 492 -0.96 -25.31 -12.47
C SER A 492 -0.45 -26.14 -11.29
N LEU A 493 -1.26 -26.30 -10.25
CA LEU A 493 -0.94 -27.08 -9.04
C LEU A 493 -1.57 -28.48 -9.02
N GLN A 494 -2.24 -28.89 -10.10
CA GLN A 494 -2.93 -30.18 -10.22
C GLN A 494 -3.95 -30.43 -9.10
N LEU A 495 -4.58 -29.36 -8.61
CA LEU A 495 -5.62 -29.45 -7.58
C LEU A 495 -6.99 -29.55 -8.26
N GLU A 496 -7.87 -30.40 -7.72
CA GLU A 496 -9.29 -30.32 -8.05
C GLU A 496 -9.83 -28.94 -7.67
N ARG A 497 -10.93 -28.51 -8.31
CA ARG A 497 -11.58 -27.23 -8.03
C ARG A 497 -12.24 -27.25 -6.64
N VAL A 498 -11.44 -27.26 -5.60
CA VAL A 498 -11.89 -27.24 -4.21
C VAL A 498 -12.44 -25.84 -3.92
N ASN A 499 -13.73 -25.78 -3.55
CA ASN A 499 -14.48 -24.56 -3.20
C ASN A 499 -14.72 -23.53 -4.33
N LEU A 500 -15.11 -23.99 -5.52
CA LEU A 500 -15.89 -23.14 -6.41
C LEU A 500 -17.37 -23.43 -6.18
N GLY A 501 -17.97 -22.70 -5.23
CA GLY A 501 -19.42 -22.53 -5.18
C GLY A 501 -19.91 -21.72 -6.39
N GLU A 502 -21.22 -21.50 -6.49
CA GLU A 502 -21.74 -20.57 -7.50
C GLU A 502 -21.36 -19.13 -7.13
N ALA A 503 -20.80 -18.39 -8.09
CA ALA A 503 -20.44 -17.00 -7.89
C ALA A 503 -21.69 -16.19 -7.55
N ILE A 504 -21.72 -15.60 -6.36
CA ILE A 504 -22.79 -14.68 -5.98
C ILE A 504 -22.58 -13.39 -6.77
N GLU A 505 -23.52 -13.03 -7.63
CA GLU A 505 -23.52 -11.73 -8.28
C GLU A 505 -23.81 -10.65 -7.21
N PHE A 506 -22.76 -9.96 -6.79
CA PHE A 506 -22.92 -8.73 -6.03
C PHE A 506 -23.29 -7.62 -7.01
N GLY A 507 -24.44 -6.98 -6.79
CA GLY A 507 -24.75 -5.72 -7.46
C GLY A 507 -23.60 -4.75 -7.21
N GLU A 508 -23.16 -4.01 -8.24
CA GLU A 508 -22.10 -3.02 -8.10
C GLU A 508 -22.45 -2.09 -6.93
N LEU A 509 -21.67 -2.18 -5.85
CA LEU A 509 -21.65 -1.12 -4.85
C LEU A 509 -21.28 0.11 -5.65
N ALA A 510 -22.22 1.07 -5.74
CA ALA A 510 -21.91 2.37 -6.29
C ALA A 510 -20.69 2.86 -5.53
N VAL A 511 -19.52 2.73 -6.17
CA VAL A 511 -18.32 3.44 -5.80
C VAL A 511 -18.85 4.85 -5.64
N GLU A 512 -18.89 5.36 -4.40
CA GLU A 512 -18.89 6.81 -4.26
C GLU A 512 -17.73 7.18 -5.14
N LYS A 513 -18.02 7.77 -6.32
CA LYS A 513 -17.02 8.47 -7.12
C LYS A 513 -16.36 9.29 -6.05
N ARG A 514 -15.16 8.85 -5.59
CA ARG A 514 -14.37 9.56 -4.61
C ARG A 514 -14.43 10.94 -5.18
N GLU A 515 -15.16 11.85 -4.53
CA GLU A 515 -15.48 13.14 -5.13
C GLU A 515 -14.16 13.58 -5.71
N SER A 516 -14.12 13.60 -7.03
CA SER A 516 -12.91 13.96 -7.69
C SER A 516 -12.71 15.35 -7.12
N LEU A 517 -11.63 15.51 -6.36
CA LEU A 517 -11.21 16.81 -5.85
C LEU A 517 -10.98 17.81 -7.02
N PHE A 518 -11.21 17.34 -8.25
CA PHE A 518 -11.52 18.09 -9.44
C PHE A 518 -12.98 17.86 -9.88
N LEU A 519 -13.80 18.90 -9.68
CA LEU A 519 -14.95 19.27 -10.51
C LEU A 519 -15.86 18.11 -10.94
N SER A 520 -16.63 17.53 -10.01
CA SER A 520 -17.91 16.96 -10.40
C SER A 520 -18.89 18.11 -10.63
N SER A 521 -19.27 18.32 -11.90
CA SER A 521 -20.44 19.10 -12.28
C SER A 521 -21.68 18.38 -11.75
N GLY A 522 -21.99 18.61 -10.47
CA GLY A 522 -23.26 18.26 -9.88
C GLY A 522 -24.37 19.02 -10.61
N PHE A 523 -25.31 18.27 -11.15
CA PHE A 523 -26.55 18.79 -11.72
C PHE A 523 -27.39 19.39 -10.58
N GLY A 524 -27.23 20.68 -10.34
CA GLY A 524 -27.99 21.43 -9.33
C GLY A 524 -27.32 22.74 -8.93
N GLY A 525 -27.78 23.86 -9.50
CA GLY A 525 -27.61 25.22 -8.97
C GLY A 525 -26.18 25.75 -8.89
N ALA A 526 -25.74 26.47 -9.93
CA ALA A 526 -24.38 26.92 -10.15
C ALA A 526 -23.89 28.13 -9.30
N ASP A 527 -24.59 28.60 -8.27
CA ASP A 527 -24.23 29.90 -7.68
C ASP A 527 -23.48 29.85 -6.34
N HIS A 528 -23.48 28.73 -5.60
CA HIS A 528 -22.89 28.67 -4.25
C HIS A 528 -22.04 27.41 -4.00
N ILE A 529 -20.98 27.22 -4.78
CA ILE A 529 -19.99 26.17 -4.53
C ILE A 529 -18.99 26.63 -3.47
N GLN A 530 -18.88 25.89 -2.36
CA GLN A 530 -17.85 26.07 -1.35
C GLN A 530 -16.47 25.69 -1.89
N LYS A 531 -15.73 26.65 -2.45
CA LYS A 531 -14.32 26.47 -2.86
C LYS A 531 -13.40 26.53 -1.64
N LYS A 532 -13.34 25.47 -0.82
CA LYS A 532 -12.24 25.34 0.15
C LYS A 532 -10.95 25.08 -0.62
N ILE A 533 -10.07 26.09 -0.67
CA ILE A 533 -8.73 25.94 -1.23
C ILE A 533 -7.99 24.90 -0.39
N VAL A 534 -7.59 23.80 -1.01
CA VAL A 534 -6.76 22.77 -0.37
C VAL A 534 -5.34 23.33 -0.27
N PRO A 535 -4.74 23.39 0.93
CA PRO A 535 -3.34 23.81 1.06
C PRO A 535 -2.44 22.88 0.24
N LEU A 536 -1.50 23.43 -0.54
CA LEU A 536 -0.50 22.74 -1.37
C LEU A 536 0.53 21.93 -0.53
N LYS A 537 0.09 21.15 0.46
CA LYS A 537 0.95 20.27 1.26
C LYS A 537 1.47 19.05 0.48
N ALA A 538 0.97 18.81 -0.73
CA ALA A 538 1.24 17.61 -1.52
C ALA A 538 1.98 17.88 -2.85
N VAL A 539 2.44 19.11 -3.09
CA VAL A 539 3.13 19.48 -4.32
C VAL A 539 4.35 20.29 -3.90
N GLU A 540 5.56 19.76 -4.09
CA GLU A 540 6.70 20.65 -4.31
C GLU A 540 6.46 21.28 -5.69
N PRO A 541 6.10 22.57 -5.79
CA PRO A 541 5.82 23.15 -7.08
C PRO A 541 7.16 23.32 -7.77
N GLY A 542 7.40 22.51 -8.80
CA GLY A 542 8.28 22.94 -9.88
C GLY A 542 7.84 24.34 -10.34
N ARG A 543 8.79 25.17 -10.79
CA ARG A 543 8.53 26.55 -11.26
C ARG A 543 7.36 26.66 -12.28
N GLU A 544 7.00 25.55 -12.91
CA GLU A 544 5.90 25.42 -13.87
C GLU A 544 4.49 25.54 -13.24
N LEU A 545 4.25 25.09 -11.99
CA LEU A 545 2.92 25.13 -11.35
C LEU A 545 2.48 26.54 -10.93
N LEU A 546 3.44 27.47 -10.77
CA LEU A 546 3.13 28.89 -10.63
C LEU A 546 2.57 29.48 -11.93
N GLY A 547 2.79 28.77 -13.05
CA GLY A 547 2.40 29.06 -14.42
C GLY A 547 0.92 28.89 -14.75
N ASP A 548 0.08 28.44 -13.79
CA ASP A 548 -1.39 28.32 -13.95
C ASP A 548 -2.25 29.23 -13.04
N LEU A 549 -1.64 29.97 -12.11
CA LEU A 549 -2.37 30.96 -11.28
C LEU A 549 -2.84 32.15 -12.13
N PRO A 550 -4.07 32.69 -11.95
CA PRO A 550 -4.53 33.89 -12.67
C PRO A 550 -3.49 35.01 -12.65
N GLU A 551 -3.23 35.63 -13.79
CA GLU A 551 -2.15 36.61 -14.00
C GLU A 551 -2.18 37.76 -12.96
N ARG A 552 -3.38 38.16 -12.52
CA ARG A 552 -3.62 39.12 -11.43
C ARG A 552 -2.99 38.76 -10.08
N LEU A 553 -2.81 37.46 -9.79
CA LEU A 553 -2.17 36.96 -8.56
C LEU A 553 -0.65 36.82 -8.71
N ARG A 554 -0.14 36.63 -9.94
CA ARG A 554 1.30 36.52 -10.23
C ARG A 554 2.02 37.86 -10.12
N LEU A 555 1.39 38.94 -10.59
CA LEU A 555 2.03 40.25 -10.76
C LEU A 555 2.27 41.02 -9.45
N ARG A 556 1.76 40.57 -8.30
CA ARG A 556 1.85 41.33 -7.03
C ARG A 556 2.94 40.87 -6.04
N LYS A 557 3.54 39.68 -6.18
CA LYS A 557 4.67 39.24 -5.33
C LYS A 557 6.01 39.94 -5.65
N LYS A 558 6.04 40.91 -6.59
CA LYS A 558 7.25 41.59 -7.10
C LYS A 558 7.27 43.12 -6.96
N LYS A 559 6.40 43.73 -6.15
CA LYS A 559 6.53 45.16 -5.83
C LYS A 559 7.47 45.37 -4.65
N GLU A 560 8.33 46.39 -4.71
CA GLU A 560 9.17 46.77 -3.56
C GLU A 560 8.34 47.35 -2.40
N ASP A 561 7.09 47.72 -2.67
CA ASP A 561 6.14 48.24 -1.68
C ASP A 561 5.26 47.11 -1.15
N GLY A 562 5.03 47.06 0.17
CA GLY A 562 4.17 46.04 0.77
C GLY A 562 4.15 46.10 2.30
N LEU A 563 3.22 45.36 2.90
CA LEU A 563 3.06 45.25 4.35
C LEU A 563 4.15 44.37 4.96
N ILE A 564 4.78 44.84 6.04
CA ILE A 564 5.64 44.05 6.92
C ILE A 564 4.86 43.81 8.21
N VAL A 565 4.80 42.56 8.66
CA VAL A 565 4.14 42.19 9.92
C VAL A 565 5.20 41.80 10.95
N VAL A 566 5.21 42.52 12.08
CA VAL A 566 6.15 42.31 13.18
C VAL A 566 5.44 41.68 14.37
N ALA A 567 5.79 40.42 14.63
CA ALA A 567 5.31 39.59 15.73
C ALA A 567 6.42 39.30 16.75
N SER A 568 7.44 40.15 16.84
CA SER A 568 8.57 40.00 17.78
C SER A 568 8.19 40.04 19.26
N LEU A 569 6.98 40.52 19.58
CA LEU A 569 6.43 40.57 20.94
C LEU A 569 5.39 39.45 21.20
N VAL A 570 5.16 38.54 20.24
CA VAL A 570 4.19 37.46 20.39
C VAL A 570 4.90 36.20 20.86
N ASP A 571 4.53 35.70 22.04
CA ASP A 571 5.28 34.63 22.70
C ASP A 571 4.77 33.22 22.35
N ARG A 572 3.48 33.07 22.00
CA ARG A 572 2.88 31.74 21.78
C ARG A 572 3.08 31.25 20.35
N ALA A 573 3.75 30.10 20.21
CA ALA A 573 3.95 29.41 18.93
C ALA A 573 2.66 29.18 18.11
N PRO A 574 1.50 28.83 18.70
CA PRO A 574 0.24 28.76 17.96
C PRO A 574 -0.19 30.08 17.31
N ASN A 575 -0.02 31.21 18.01
CA ASN A 575 -0.37 32.53 17.47
C ASN A 575 0.58 32.92 16.35
N LEU A 576 1.89 32.65 16.51
CA LEU A 576 2.89 32.84 15.47
C LEU A 576 2.57 32.00 14.21
N GLY A 577 2.13 30.76 14.37
CA GLY A 577 1.74 29.88 13.26
C GLY A 577 0.49 30.37 12.52
N GLY A 578 -0.53 30.84 13.27
CA GLY A 578 -1.74 31.45 12.70
C GLY A 578 -1.46 32.75 11.95
N LEU A 579 -0.56 33.59 12.49
CA LEU A 579 -0.09 34.83 11.85
C LEU A 579 0.71 34.54 10.58
N ALA A 580 1.60 33.55 10.60
CA ALA A 580 2.34 33.13 9.41
C ALA A 580 1.39 32.67 8.31
N ARG A 581 0.39 31.83 8.64
CA ARG A 581 -0.60 31.40 7.65
C ARG A 581 -1.39 32.56 7.05
N SER A 582 -1.84 33.50 7.88
CA SER A 582 -2.58 34.67 7.42
C SER A 582 -1.70 35.60 6.58
N SER A 583 -0.42 35.77 6.97
CA SER A 583 0.56 36.58 6.26
C SER A 583 0.82 36.06 4.85
N GLU A 584 0.93 34.75 4.67
CA GLU A 584 1.12 34.14 3.35
C GLU A 584 -0.10 34.39 2.46
N ILE A 585 -1.29 34.11 3.00
CA ILE A 585 -2.55 34.23 2.26
C ILE A 585 -2.82 35.67 1.83
N PHE A 586 -2.55 36.65 2.70
CA PHE A 586 -2.75 38.07 2.39
C PHE A 586 -1.56 38.72 1.66
N GLY A 587 -0.54 37.96 1.28
CA GLY A 587 0.57 38.46 0.48
C GLY A 587 1.46 39.47 1.21
N VAL A 588 1.68 39.27 2.51
CA VAL A 588 2.62 40.06 3.31
C VAL A 588 4.03 39.95 2.75
N ARG A 589 4.74 41.07 2.66
CA ARG A 589 6.09 41.16 2.10
C ARG A 589 7.11 40.45 2.98
N GLN A 590 7.04 40.69 4.28
CA GLN A 590 7.98 40.14 5.27
C GLN A 590 7.26 39.90 6.59
N TYR A 591 7.50 38.71 7.15
CA TYR A 591 6.99 38.31 8.46
C TYR A 591 8.15 38.24 9.45
N VAL A 592 8.10 39.04 10.51
CA VAL A 592 9.19 39.19 11.46
C VAL A 592 8.80 38.58 12.80
N VAL A 593 9.65 37.71 13.35
CA VAL A 593 9.43 36.97 14.60
C VAL A 593 10.56 37.23 15.60
N GLY A 594 10.30 36.98 16.88
CA GLY A 594 11.29 37.18 17.95
C GLY A 594 12.47 36.20 17.90
N SER A 595 12.22 34.98 17.43
CA SER A 595 13.18 33.88 17.33
C SER A 595 12.77 32.93 16.20
N LEU A 596 13.72 32.55 15.34
CA LEU A 596 13.46 31.56 14.28
C LEU A 596 13.22 30.15 14.83
N LYS A 597 13.65 29.86 16.07
CA LYS A 597 13.40 28.57 16.72
C LYS A 597 11.91 28.30 16.92
N ASP A 598 11.10 29.34 17.08
CA ASP A 598 9.66 29.18 17.31
C ASP A 598 8.93 28.69 16.05
N VAL A 599 9.49 28.98 14.86
CA VAL A 599 9.02 28.52 13.55
C VAL A 599 9.24 27.01 13.36
N GLU A 600 10.29 26.46 13.99
CA GLU A 600 10.61 25.03 13.94
C GLU A 600 9.74 24.18 14.88
N SER A 601 9.00 24.81 15.79
CA SER A 601 8.16 24.11 16.77
C SER A 601 6.99 23.38 16.11
N LYS A 602 6.63 22.21 16.66
CA LYS A 602 5.48 21.42 16.17
C LYS A 602 4.16 22.18 16.30
N GLU A 603 4.02 23.00 17.34
CA GLU A 603 2.82 23.80 17.61
C GLU A 603 2.63 24.91 16.56
N PHE A 604 3.72 25.56 16.16
CA PHE A 604 3.71 26.51 15.04
C PHE A 604 3.33 25.80 13.73
N GLN A 605 4.02 24.71 13.39
CA GLN A 605 3.82 23.97 12.13
C GLN A 605 2.41 23.37 11.98
N ALA A 606 1.79 23.01 13.11
CA ALA A 606 0.42 22.53 13.15
C ALA A 606 -0.59 23.59 12.68
N LEU A 607 -0.30 24.88 12.86
CA LEU A 607 -1.18 25.99 12.47
C LEU A 607 -0.75 26.70 11.19
N SER A 608 0.56 26.85 10.97
CA SER A 608 1.11 27.49 9.76
C SER A 608 0.76 26.72 8.48
N MET A 609 0.62 25.39 8.59
CA MET A 609 0.31 24.50 7.47
C MET A 609 1.26 24.72 6.28
N THR A 610 2.58 24.81 6.53
CA THR A 610 3.67 25.04 5.56
C THR A 610 3.80 26.44 4.98
N ALA A 611 3.03 27.42 5.48
CA ALA A 611 3.13 28.82 5.06
C ALA A 611 4.54 29.41 5.23
N GLU A 612 5.30 28.96 6.23
CA GLU A 612 6.66 29.43 6.52
C GLU A 612 7.66 29.18 5.37
N LYS A 613 7.41 28.18 4.50
CA LYS A 613 8.26 27.90 3.34
C LYS A 613 8.08 28.89 2.19
N TRP A 614 6.97 29.62 2.20
CA TRP A 614 6.53 30.53 1.13
C TRP A 614 6.62 32.00 1.52
N LEU A 615 6.91 32.27 2.80
CA LEU A 615 7.07 33.59 3.38
C LEU A 615 8.53 33.95 3.53
N ASN A 616 8.82 35.25 3.36
CA ASN A 616 10.10 35.81 3.80
C ASN A 616 10.04 36.04 5.32
N VAL A 617 10.58 35.10 6.08
CA VAL A 617 10.60 35.15 7.55
C VAL A 617 11.95 35.68 8.04
N ALA A 618 11.93 36.68 8.94
CA ALA A 618 13.13 37.26 9.53
C ALA A 618 13.08 37.26 11.06
N GLU A 619 14.25 37.17 11.69
CA GLU A 619 14.41 37.29 13.15
C GLU A 619 14.65 38.75 13.54
N LEU A 620 13.91 39.24 14.53
CA LEU A 620 14.17 40.52 15.19
C LEU A 620 13.84 40.39 16.67
N LYS A 621 14.84 40.49 17.53
CA LYS A 621 14.66 40.38 18.98
C LYS A 621 13.99 41.64 19.53
N SER A 622 13.20 41.49 20.58
CA SER A 622 12.43 42.59 21.19
C SER A 622 13.27 43.83 21.54
N PHE A 623 14.50 43.65 22.03
CA PHE A 623 15.41 44.77 22.36
C PHE A 623 15.91 45.56 21.13
N GLN A 624 15.85 44.99 19.93
CA GLN A 624 16.25 45.65 18.67
C GLN A 624 15.08 46.33 17.97
N LEU A 625 13.86 46.14 18.48
CA LEU A 625 12.64 46.56 17.80
C LEU A 625 12.59 48.07 17.58
N VAL A 626 12.96 48.89 18.57
CA VAL A 626 12.94 50.36 18.45
C VAL A 626 13.84 50.85 17.32
N ASP A 627 15.07 50.34 17.24
CA ASP A 627 16.03 50.76 16.22
C ASP A 627 15.58 50.32 14.83
N TYR A 628 15.04 49.10 14.71
CA TYR A 628 14.42 48.62 13.48
C TYR A 628 13.25 49.50 13.03
N LEU A 629 12.34 49.88 13.93
CA LEU A 629 11.21 50.75 13.57
C LEU A 629 11.67 52.12 13.07
N ARG A 630 12.73 52.70 13.66
CA ARG A 630 13.31 53.97 13.18
C ARG A 630 13.96 53.82 11.80
N GLU A 631 14.68 52.72 11.57
CA GLU A 631 15.26 52.41 10.26
C GLU A 631 14.18 52.27 9.19
N MET A 632 13.08 51.58 9.50
CA MET A 632 11.97 51.42 8.58
C MET A 632 11.27 52.74 8.26
N LYS A 633 11.12 53.64 9.25
CA LYS A 633 10.66 55.02 9.02
C LYS A 633 11.57 55.78 8.06
N ALA A 634 12.88 55.69 8.24
CA ALA A 634 13.85 56.31 7.34
C ALA A 634 13.75 55.76 5.89
N LYS A 635 13.32 54.50 5.73
CA LYS A 635 13.03 53.86 4.42
C LYS A 635 11.64 54.21 3.86
N GLY A 636 10.90 55.09 4.52
CA GLY A 636 9.58 55.57 4.09
C GLY A 636 8.42 54.62 4.44
N TYR A 637 8.58 53.76 5.44
CA TYR A 637 7.47 52.98 5.98
C TYR A 637 6.77 53.72 7.12
N ALA A 638 5.44 53.69 7.12
CA ALA A 638 4.64 54.12 8.26
C ALA A 638 4.50 52.97 9.28
N ILE A 639 4.67 53.27 10.56
CA ILE A 639 4.57 52.29 11.64
C ILE A 639 3.15 52.30 12.20
N VAL A 640 2.44 51.19 12.04
CA VAL A 640 1.06 50.99 12.48
C VAL A 640 1.05 50.01 13.66
N GLY A 641 0.58 50.44 14.83
CA GLY A 641 0.37 49.55 15.96
C GLY A 641 -1.09 49.10 16.06
N ALA A 642 -1.31 47.80 16.20
CA ALA A 642 -2.62 47.24 16.51
C ALA A 642 -2.81 47.19 18.02
N GLU A 643 -3.41 48.25 18.59
CA GLU A 643 -3.57 48.40 20.04
C GLU A 643 -4.77 49.27 20.40
N GLN A 644 -5.41 48.96 21.52
CA GLN A 644 -6.46 49.77 22.12
C GLN A 644 -5.86 50.74 23.13
N THR A 645 -5.84 52.03 22.82
CA THR A 645 -5.26 53.06 23.69
C THR A 645 -6.03 54.36 23.58
N THR A 646 -5.82 55.30 24.50
CA THR A 646 -6.41 56.63 24.39
C THR A 646 -5.86 57.34 23.14
N GLY A 647 -6.71 57.52 22.12
CA GLY A 647 -6.34 58.11 20.84
C GLY A 647 -6.10 57.11 19.70
N SER A 648 -6.32 55.80 19.92
CA SER A 648 -6.45 54.84 18.82
C SER A 648 -7.61 55.24 17.90
N ARG A 649 -7.49 54.93 16.61
CA ARG A 649 -8.56 55.14 15.63
C ARG A 649 -9.19 53.79 15.27
N PRO A 650 -10.52 53.73 15.07
CA PRO A 650 -11.17 52.55 14.53
C PRO A 650 -10.56 52.15 13.18
N ILE A 651 -10.21 50.87 13.00
CA ILE A 651 -9.52 50.35 11.83
C ILE A 651 -10.20 50.71 10.50
N GLN A 652 -11.53 50.82 10.49
CA GLN A 652 -12.33 51.19 9.31
C GLN A 652 -12.10 52.64 8.84
N GLN A 653 -11.60 53.51 9.72
CA GLN A 653 -11.36 54.93 9.46
C GLN A 653 -9.90 55.21 9.09
N ILE A 654 -9.06 54.17 9.02
CA ILE A 654 -7.63 54.30 8.77
C ILE A 654 -7.34 54.04 7.30
N GLN A 655 -6.67 55.00 6.66
CA GLN A 655 -6.06 54.77 5.36
C GLN A 655 -4.70 54.11 5.58
N PHE A 656 -4.56 52.82 5.23
CA PHE A 656 -3.29 52.13 5.33
C PHE A 656 -2.31 52.69 4.28
N PRO A 657 -1.11 53.13 4.68
CA PRO A 657 -0.06 53.47 3.73
C PRO A 657 0.40 52.25 2.95
N ALA A 658 0.75 52.41 1.67
CA ALA A 658 1.23 51.30 0.83
C ALA A 658 2.53 50.66 1.35
N ARG A 659 3.36 51.44 2.08
CA ARG A 659 4.50 50.96 2.86
C ARG A 659 4.16 51.06 4.34
N ALA A 660 3.74 49.96 4.93
CA ALA A 660 3.37 49.90 6.34
C ALA A 660 4.11 48.79 7.08
N VAL A 661 4.48 49.06 8.33
CA VAL A 661 4.93 48.06 9.30
C VAL A 661 3.84 47.90 10.35
N LEU A 662 3.18 46.74 10.37
CA LEU A 662 2.21 46.38 11.38
C LEU A 662 2.94 45.77 12.58
N VAL A 663 2.83 46.40 13.76
CA VAL A 663 3.40 45.91 15.02
C VAL A 663 2.30 45.33 15.90
N LEU A 664 2.47 44.07 16.30
CA LEU A 664 1.56 43.35 17.18
C LEU A 664 2.15 43.27 18.60
N GLY A 665 1.30 43.47 19.62
CA GLY A 665 1.70 43.45 21.03
C GLY A 665 1.70 42.06 21.67
N HIS A 666 2.18 42.01 22.91
CA HIS A 666 2.11 40.82 23.77
C HIS A 666 0.65 40.43 24.04
N GLU A 667 0.35 39.14 24.15
CA GLU A 667 -1.03 38.67 24.36
C GLU A 667 -1.70 39.20 25.64
N LYS A 668 -0.89 39.55 26.66
CA LYS A 668 -1.37 40.04 27.95
C LYS A 668 -1.13 41.52 28.15
N GLU A 669 0.03 42.00 27.74
CA GLU A 669 0.52 43.35 28.08
C GLU A 669 0.37 44.34 26.92
N GLY A 670 0.01 43.87 25.73
CA GLY A 670 -0.12 44.72 24.56
C GLY A 670 1.22 45.27 24.07
N LEU A 671 1.19 46.44 23.43
CA LEU A 671 2.37 47.19 23.02
C LEU A 671 2.96 47.97 24.20
N PRO A 672 4.26 47.80 24.51
CA PRO A 672 4.88 48.55 25.60
C PRO A 672 5.01 50.04 25.23
N ALA A 673 4.97 50.91 26.24
CA ALA A 673 4.93 52.38 26.04
C ALA A 673 6.07 52.93 25.16
N HIS A 674 7.27 52.36 25.28
CA HIS A 674 8.42 52.76 24.46
C HIS A 674 8.22 52.43 22.97
N ILE A 675 7.47 51.39 22.63
CA ILE A 675 7.08 51.07 21.24
C ILE A 675 5.92 51.95 20.77
N ILE A 676 4.93 52.22 21.63
CA ILE A 676 3.81 53.12 21.32
C ILE A 676 4.32 54.50 20.89
N SER A 677 5.38 55.01 21.56
CA SER A 677 6.01 56.29 21.20
C SER A 677 6.63 56.34 19.79
N GLN A 678 6.85 55.17 19.17
CA GLN A 678 7.41 55.06 17.82
C GLN A 678 6.34 54.82 16.75
N LEU A 679 5.06 54.70 17.10
CA LEU A 679 3.98 54.46 16.12
C LEU A 679 3.60 55.77 15.41
N ASP A 680 3.37 55.72 14.10
CA ASP A 680 2.79 56.83 13.34
C ASP A 680 1.25 56.77 13.39
N ILE A 681 0.71 55.56 13.46
CA ILE A 681 -0.73 55.30 13.52
C ILE A 681 -0.97 54.25 14.60
N VAL A 682 -1.91 54.52 15.51
CA VAL A 682 -2.43 53.53 16.45
C VAL A 682 -3.87 53.21 16.08
N ALA A 683 -4.14 51.94 15.88
CA ALA A 683 -5.34 51.44 15.26
C ALA A 683 -5.99 50.40 16.17
N GLU A 684 -7.31 50.43 16.27
CA GLU A 684 -8.06 49.46 17.05
C GLU A 684 -9.20 48.81 16.26
N ILE A 685 -9.57 47.59 16.65
CA ILE A 685 -10.77 46.92 16.15
C ILE A 685 -11.91 47.23 17.13
N PRO A 686 -13.01 47.88 16.69
CA PRO A 686 -14.17 48.10 17.54
C PRO A 686 -14.74 46.78 18.06
N GLN A 687 -14.97 46.69 19.37
CA GLN A 687 -15.50 45.51 20.05
C GLN A 687 -16.83 45.84 20.73
N PHE A 688 -17.80 44.92 20.63
CA PHE A 688 -19.17 45.11 21.14
C PHE A 688 -19.55 44.10 22.23
N GLY A 689 -18.65 43.16 22.55
CA GLY A 689 -18.85 42.14 23.57
C GLY A 689 -18.22 42.49 24.91
N VAL A 690 -18.35 41.59 25.89
CA VAL A 690 -17.81 41.75 27.25
C VAL A 690 -16.37 41.24 27.44
N VAL A 691 -15.84 40.51 26.46
CA VAL A 691 -14.45 40.01 26.48
C VAL A 691 -13.50 41.17 26.20
N ARG A 692 -12.38 41.23 26.95
CA ARG A 692 -11.46 42.38 26.95
C ARG A 692 -10.80 42.65 25.60
N SER A 693 -10.39 41.60 24.88
CA SER A 693 -9.67 41.73 23.61
C SER A 693 -9.78 40.47 22.75
N LEU A 694 -9.52 40.64 21.45
CA LEU A 694 -9.35 39.53 20.50
C LEU A 694 -8.00 38.85 20.70
N ASN A 695 -7.89 37.60 20.25
CA ASN A 695 -6.60 36.93 20.16
C ASN A 695 -5.69 37.65 19.15
N VAL A 696 -4.41 37.86 19.48
CA VAL A 696 -3.42 38.60 18.67
C VAL A 696 -3.32 38.09 17.22
N HIS A 697 -3.43 36.78 16.95
CA HIS A 697 -3.36 36.29 15.57
C HIS A 697 -4.62 36.64 14.76
N VAL A 698 -5.78 36.70 15.43
CA VAL A 698 -7.05 37.13 14.82
C VAL A 698 -7.00 38.63 14.56
N THR A 699 -6.49 39.41 15.52
CA THR A 699 -6.24 40.85 15.35
C THR A 699 -5.33 41.08 14.14
N GLY A 700 -4.17 40.42 14.08
CA GLY A 700 -3.26 40.53 12.95
C GLY A 700 -3.93 40.16 11.61
N ALA A 701 -4.76 39.10 11.58
CA ALA A 701 -5.49 38.70 10.38
C ALA A 701 -6.49 39.77 9.90
N ILE A 702 -7.21 40.43 10.81
CA ILE A 702 -8.15 41.52 10.48
C ILE A 702 -7.39 42.74 9.93
N PHE A 703 -6.26 43.08 10.52
CA PHE A 703 -5.39 44.15 10.03
C PHE A 703 -4.80 43.87 8.65
N MET A 704 -4.29 42.65 8.45
CA MET A 704 -3.78 42.20 7.15
C MET A 704 -4.89 42.20 6.08
N TRP A 705 -6.10 41.75 6.45
CA TRP A 705 -7.26 41.82 5.56
C TRP A 705 -7.62 43.25 5.18
N GLU A 706 -7.67 44.18 6.13
CA GLU A 706 -8.00 45.57 5.82
C GLU A 706 -6.96 46.22 4.91
N TYR A 707 -5.67 46.00 5.17
CA TYR A 707 -4.60 46.40 4.26
C TYR A 707 -4.80 45.79 2.87
N ALA A 708 -5.05 44.48 2.80
CA ALA A 708 -5.27 43.77 1.55
C ALA A 708 -6.52 44.29 0.83
N ARG A 709 -7.59 44.64 1.54
CA ARG A 709 -8.81 45.21 0.98
C ARG A 709 -8.54 46.57 0.32
N GLN A 710 -7.69 47.40 0.91
CA GLN A 710 -7.36 48.72 0.38
C GLN A 710 -6.36 48.66 -0.80
N HIS A 711 -5.41 47.71 -0.80
CA HIS A 711 -4.29 47.70 -1.76
C HIS A 711 -4.29 46.52 -2.75
N LEU A 712 -4.89 45.39 -2.38
CA LEU A 712 -4.83 44.11 -3.10
C LEU A 712 -6.19 43.68 -3.65
N VAL A 713 -7.30 44.03 -3.03
CA VAL A 713 -8.62 43.78 -3.58
C VAL A 713 -9.02 45.05 -4.35
N GLY A 714 -9.04 44.97 -5.68
CA GLY A 714 -9.52 46.08 -6.49
C GLY A 714 -10.98 46.35 -6.12
N VAL A 715 -11.26 47.55 -5.61
CA VAL A 715 -12.64 48.03 -5.55
C VAL A 715 -12.97 48.44 -6.99
N GLU A 716 -13.83 47.68 -7.68
CA GLU A 716 -14.44 48.13 -8.92
C GLU A 716 -15.21 49.42 -8.60
N GLY A 717 -14.65 50.57 -8.99
CA GLY A 717 -15.21 51.87 -8.66
C GLY A 717 -14.23 53.04 -8.73
N SER A 718 -13.48 53.16 -9.84
CA SER A 718 -13.00 54.44 -10.38
C SER A 718 -12.57 54.25 -11.83
#